data_AF-B4R4H1-F1
#
_entry.id   AF-B4R4H1-F1
#
_cell.length_a   1.000
_cell.length_b   1.000
_cell.length_c   1.000
_cell.angle_alpha   90.00
_cell.angle_beta   90.00
_cell.angle_gamma   90.00
#
_symmetry.space_group_name_H-M   'P 1'
#
loop_
_entity.id
_entity.type
_entity.pdbx_description
1 polymer ?
#
loop_
_entity_poly.entity_id
_entity_poly.type
_entity_poly.pdbx_seq_one_letter_code
_entity_poly.pdbx_strand_id
1 'polypeptide(L)'
;MEKVTNSAAAKPQGNNKKQESAYNGTAKDKKKPNLDIETTDSDLLSDIHLDGTKEQKVQTLFSKVFEDTGPSTAKTADRKRRLQAEADANNNDTEKASKLAKTSVATTDMDLRVTRKQHTFYMKVQALLAEHAEKESTKKASKMAKISEADLILFMTQKEIEYYMKVKALIAKCAEEGSKLLDNWTSSKDIAKTADHERRLQAEADAKNNDTKKAGQSAKESVATTDMQLNVIKEQMEHCKKVQALLANESKGAEKESKVLDYSTGPSTSSKEAAAAKTADHERRLLAEADVNNNDTEKAGQSAMESVATQGASATERKQSFSLGLEHTSPIQVNGAALACPLVRKSLPPGEANSCPPPPKRDPAAVKSSVKIIKVKAPEEGNNNNDEKEMSTETSETHKTDSVEEGRRVVKWIIFPIKPNFFFKYFWEQTACLVQRTNPKYFQSLISFKMLDEILIRHHLDFTVNLDVTTYKNGKRETLNPEGRALPPAVWGFYSEGCSIRLLNPSAYLTRLREVCTVLQEFFHCKVEANMYLTPPNSQGFAPHYDDIEAFVIQVEGRKRWLLYEPPKEADHLARISSGNYDQEQLGKPIIDEVLSAGDVLYFPRGTVHQAITEEQQHSLHITLSVYQQQAYANLLETLMPMVLKKAVDRSVALRRGLPLHTFQVLGNAYKANDCGSRQLLVENVQKLVTKYLIPSEDDIDEAVDQMAKKFQHEALPPIVLPSEEVRTVHGARSGADEQGNCVCDYKFNEKTSVRLLRANILRLVTEPDGSVRIYHHADNGLDYCKYEPYFMEILPEEAKAVELLISAYPYYLTIDQLPLKSSARKVEVATALWEHGLLMTEKPFK
;
A
#
# COMPACT_ATOMS: atom_id res chain seq x y z
N MET A 1 39.41 -56.08 12.12
CA MET A 1 39.10 -57.41 12.68
C MET A 1 37.69 -57.78 12.23
N GLU A 2 37.63 -58.74 11.32
CA GLU A 2 36.55 -59.64 10.84
C GLU A 2 35.07 -59.23 11.04
N LYS A 3 34.18 -59.29 10.02
CA LYS A 3 34.07 -60.29 8.95
C LYS A 3 33.66 -59.71 7.58
N VAL A 4 34.41 -60.12 6.56
CA VAL A 4 34.14 -60.18 5.11
C VAL A 4 34.23 -61.70 4.78
N THR A 5 33.45 -62.32 3.88
CA THR A 5 33.71 -62.68 2.45
C THR A 5 32.84 -63.92 2.13
N ASN A 6 31.99 -63.94 1.08
CA ASN A 6 32.23 -64.32 -0.34
C ASN A 6 32.53 -65.81 -0.64
N SER A 7 31.68 -66.43 -1.48
CA SER A 7 32.01 -67.24 -2.70
C SER A 7 30.69 -67.61 -3.43
N ALA A 8 30.42 -67.30 -4.70
CA ALA A 8 31.02 -67.73 -5.98
C ALA A 8 30.81 -69.23 -6.26
N ALA A 9 30.48 -69.77 -7.44
CA ALA A 9 30.16 -69.30 -8.79
C ALA A 9 29.74 -70.54 -9.62
N ALA A 10 28.98 -70.37 -10.72
CA ALA A 10 29.02 -71.28 -11.87
C ALA A 10 28.60 -70.52 -13.15
N LYS A 11 29.43 -70.65 -14.19
CA LYS A 11 29.43 -70.02 -15.53
C LYS A 11 30.19 -71.04 -16.45
N PRO A 12 30.36 -70.85 -17.78
CA PRO A 12 29.43 -70.99 -18.91
C PRO A 12 30.08 -71.79 -20.11
N GLN A 13 29.52 -71.68 -21.34
CA GLN A 13 30.10 -71.84 -22.72
C GLN A 13 29.08 -72.58 -23.63
N GLY A 14 28.81 -72.30 -24.92
CA GLY A 14 29.27 -71.31 -25.92
C GLY A 14 28.85 -71.78 -27.33
N ASN A 15 28.51 -70.87 -28.26
CA ASN A 15 29.08 -70.85 -29.63
C ASN A 15 28.65 -69.64 -30.49
N ASN A 16 29.62 -69.16 -31.29
CA ASN A 16 29.63 -67.99 -32.17
C ASN A 16 29.68 -68.38 -33.68
N LYS A 17 29.24 -67.46 -34.58
CA LYS A 17 29.80 -67.01 -35.91
C LYS A 17 28.65 -66.46 -36.82
N LYS A 18 28.63 -65.19 -37.30
CA LYS A 18 29.33 -64.49 -38.44
C LYS A 18 29.09 -65.16 -39.82
N GLN A 19 28.86 -64.54 -41.00
CA GLN A 19 28.75 -63.16 -41.58
C GLN A 19 28.33 -63.30 -43.09
N GLU A 20 27.55 -62.35 -43.68
CA GLU A 20 27.49 -61.77 -45.08
C GLU A 20 27.61 -62.66 -46.37
N SER A 21 27.00 -62.46 -47.58
CA SER A 21 26.47 -61.31 -48.36
C SER A 21 25.69 -61.68 -49.68
N ALA A 22 24.67 -60.89 -50.06
CA ALA A 22 24.32 -60.20 -51.34
C ALA A 22 23.85 -60.85 -52.70
N TYR A 23 23.12 -59.99 -53.48
CA TYR A 23 22.63 -59.96 -54.91
C TYR A 23 21.20 -60.49 -55.25
N ASN A 24 20.28 -59.85 -56.03
CA ASN A 24 20.18 -58.51 -56.68
C ASN A 24 18.78 -58.24 -57.36
N GLY A 25 18.43 -56.94 -57.54
CA GLY A 25 17.58 -56.33 -58.62
C GLY A 25 16.06 -56.12 -58.37
N THR A 26 15.34 -55.04 -58.75
CA THR A 26 15.60 -53.73 -59.42
C THR A 26 14.34 -52.82 -59.36
N ALA A 27 14.54 -51.50 -59.19
CA ALA A 27 13.84 -50.32 -59.78
C ALA A 27 12.41 -49.82 -59.38
N LYS A 28 12.39 -48.51 -59.02
CA LYS A 28 11.38 -47.41 -59.17
C LYS A 28 10.05 -47.46 -58.38
N ASP A 29 9.85 -46.52 -57.43
CA ASP A 29 9.12 -45.26 -57.68
C ASP A 29 8.91 -44.40 -56.41
N LYS A 30 8.88 -43.08 -56.61
CA LYS A 30 8.55 -42.04 -55.62
C LYS A 30 7.11 -42.20 -55.10
N LYS A 31 6.86 -42.13 -53.77
CA LYS A 31 5.58 -41.67 -53.19
C LYS A 31 5.66 -41.37 -51.68
N LYS A 32 5.35 -40.10 -51.36
CA LYS A 32 4.66 -39.49 -50.19
C LYS A 32 4.88 -40.03 -48.76
N PRO A 33 5.13 -39.16 -47.76
CA PRO A 33 4.92 -39.50 -46.36
C PRO A 33 3.40 -39.52 -46.07
N ASN A 34 2.94 -40.64 -45.51
CA ASN A 34 1.61 -40.76 -44.91
C ASN A 34 1.58 -39.98 -43.59
N LEU A 35 0.49 -39.22 -43.43
CA LEU A 35 0.08 -38.60 -42.19
C LEU A 35 -0.65 -39.68 -41.38
N ASP A 36 -0.01 -40.23 -40.35
CA ASP A 36 -0.72 -41.01 -39.33
C ASP A 36 -1.14 -40.03 -38.22
N ILE A 37 -2.40 -39.60 -38.28
CA ILE A 37 -3.10 -38.90 -37.21
C ILE A 37 -3.84 -39.98 -36.40
N GLU A 38 -3.16 -40.59 -35.43
CA GLU A 38 -3.80 -41.28 -34.31
C GLU A 38 -2.89 -41.14 -33.08
N THR A 39 -2.89 -39.96 -32.48
CA THR A 39 -2.61 -39.78 -31.06
C THR A 39 -3.69 -38.87 -30.51
N THR A 40 -4.59 -39.44 -29.73
CA THR A 40 -5.65 -38.71 -29.03
C THR A 40 -5.01 -37.85 -27.95
N ASP A 41 -5.11 -36.52 -28.08
CA ASP A 41 -4.66 -35.47 -27.13
C ASP A 41 -5.27 -35.57 -25.70
N SER A 42 -5.98 -36.67 -25.40
CA SER A 42 -6.45 -37.07 -24.07
C SER A 42 -5.31 -37.54 -23.15
N ASP A 43 -4.21 -38.06 -23.70
CA ASP A 43 -3.18 -38.74 -22.89
C ASP A 43 -2.05 -37.82 -22.38
N LEU A 44 -1.97 -36.57 -22.84
CA LEU A 44 -0.93 -35.63 -22.37
C LEU A 44 -1.26 -34.93 -21.04
N LEU A 45 -2.47 -35.11 -20.49
CA LEU A 45 -2.93 -34.41 -19.29
C LEU A 45 -3.46 -35.33 -18.17
N SER A 46 -3.49 -36.64 -18.39
CA SER A 46 -3.86 -37.66 -17.39
C SER A 46 -2.72 -37.98 -16.42
N ASP A 47 -1.45 -37.68 -16.78
CA ASP A 47 -0.27 -38.03 -15.97
C ASP A 47 0.25 -36.91 -15.04
N ILE A 48 -0.51 -35.81 -14.86
CA ILE A 48 -0.05 -34.71 -14.02
C ILE A 48 -0.37 -34.99 -12.54
N HIS A 49 0.54 -35.67 -11.83
CA HIS A 49 0.63 -35.59 -10.37
C HIS A 49 1.06 -34.16 -9.99
N LEU A 50 0.13 -33.38 -9.44
CA LEU A 50 0.40 -32.05 -8.89
C LEU A 50 0.61 -32.18 -7.38
N ASP A 51 1.87 -32.19 -6.94
CA ASP A 51 2.25 -31.97 -5.54
C ASP A 51 2.32 -30.47 -5.25
N GLY A 52 1.83 -30.06 -4.08
CA GLY A 52 1.79 -28.65 -3.66
C GLY A 52 0.44 -28.20 -3.11
N THR A 53 0.41 -26.98 -2.56
CA THR A 53 -0.82 -26.34 -2.08
C THR A 53 -1.81 -26.15 -3.23
N LYS A 54 -3.11 -26.08 -2.95
CA LYS A 54 -4.15 -25.94 -4.00
C LYS A 54 -3.90 -24.73 -4.92
N GLU A 55 -3.33 -23.65 -4.37
CA GLU A 55 -2.90 -22.46 -5.11
C GLU A 55 -1.75 -22.78 -6.09
N GLN A 56 -0.75 -23.56 -5.66
CA GLN A 56 0.33 -24.02 -6.53
C GLN A 56 -0.19 -24.91 -7.67
N LYS A 57 -1.23 -25.72 -7.42
CA LYS A 57 -1.86 -26.55 -8.46
C LYS A 57 -2.53 -25.68 -9.53
N VAL A 58 -3.28 -24.65 -9.13
CA VAL A 58 -3.95 -23.71 -10.06
C VAL A 58 -2.93 -22.88 -10.85
N GLN A 59 -1.88 -22.37 -10.20
CA GLN A 59 -0.79 -21.64 -10.87
C GLN A 59 -0.03 -22.54 -11.85
N THR A 60 0.27 -23.78 -11.48
CA THR A 60 0.96 -24.74 -12.36
C THR A 60 0.11 -25.09 -13.58
N LEU A 61 -1.20 -25.28 -13.39
CA LEU A 61 -2.16 -25.48 -14.48
C LEU A 61 -2.23 -24.25 -15.40
N PHE A 62 -2.22 -23.04 -14.84
CA PHE A 62 -2.21 -21.81 -15.62
C PHE A 62 -0.94 -21.68 -16.45
N SER A 63 0.26 -21.78 -15.85
CA SER A 63 1.53 -21.66 -16.59
C SER A 63 1.65 -22.68 -17.73
N LYS A 64 1.32 -23.95 -17.49
CA LYS A 64 1.44 -25.00 -18.52
C LYS A 64 0.48 -24.82 -19.70
N VAL A 65 -0.69 -24.21 -19.49
CA VAL A 65 -1.68 -23.98 -20.55
C VAL A 65 -1.30 -22.77 -21.40
N PHE A 66 -0.68 -21.75 -20.80
CA PHE A 66 -0.43 -20.47 -21.46
C PHE A 66 1.02 -20.28 -21.96
N GLU A 67 2.04 -20.93 -21.39
CA GLU A 67 3.43 -20.85 -21.90
C GLU A 67 3.61 -21.54 -23.27
N ASP A 68 2.84 -22.58 -23.55
CA ASP A 68 2.89 -23.35 -24.81
C ASP A 68 2.31 -22.58 -26.02
N THR A 69 1.73 -21.39 -25.79
CA THR A 69 1.14 -20.52 -26.83
C THR A 69 2.09 -19.44 -27.36
N GLY A 70 3.35 -19.46 -26.90
CA GLY A 70 4.45 -18.59 -27.36
C GLY A 70 4.89 -18.81 -28.83
N PRO A 71 6.04 -18.24 -29.27
CA PRO A 71 6.35 -17.61 -30.59
C PRO A 71 5.92 -18.26 -31.93
N SER A 72 5.38 -19.47 -31.91
CA SER A 72 4.83 -20.23 -33.04
C SER A 72 3.65 -19.54 -33.75
N THR A 73 2.70 -18.98 -33.00
CA THR A 73 1.50 -18.27 -33.51
C THR A 73 1.90 -17.02 -34.29
N ALA A 74 2.80 -16.21 -33.73
CA ALA A 74 3.31 -15.00 -34.37
C ALA A 74 4.08 -15.28 -35.67
N LYS A 75 4.97 -16.29 -35.69
CA LYS A 75 5.72 -16.68 -36.91
C LYS A 75 4.81 -17.19 -38.03
N THR A 76 3.74 -17.90 -37.68
CA THR A 76 2.80 -18.46 -38.67
C THR A 76 1.87 -17.39 -39.24
N ALA A 77 1.41 -16.45 -38.41
CA ALA A 77 0.66 -15.28 -38.85
C ALA A 77 1.46 -14.37 -39.80
N ASP A 78 2.74 -14.15 -39.49
CA ASP A 78 3.63 -13.34 -40.34
C ASP A 78 3.93 -14.03 -41.69
N ARG A 79 4.07 -15.37 -41.69
CA ARG A 79 4.18 -16.17 -42.91
C ARG A 79 2.90 -16.11 -43.77
N LYS A 80 1.71 -16.14 -43.15
CA LYS A 80 0.43 -15.98 -43.86
C LYS A 80 0.32 -14.60 -44.52
N ARG A 81 0.70 -13.52 -43.81
CA ARG A 81 0.71 -12.15 -44.37
C ARG A 81 1.68 -12.00 -45.54
N ARG A 82 2.89 -12.57 -45.45
CA ARG A 82 3.86 -12.58 -46.56
C ARG A 82 3.31 -13.31 -47.80
N LEU A 83 2.75 -14.50 -47.61
CA LEU A 83 2.20 -15.28 -48.72
C LEU A 83 0.96 -14.62 -49.35
N GLN A 84 0.13 -13.92 -48.55
CA GLN A 84 -0.98 -13.14 -49.06
C GLN A 84 -0.49 -11.96 -49.91
N ALA A 85 0.47 -11.18 -49.40
CA ALA A 85 1.04 -10.06 -50.14
C ALA A 85 1.73 -10.51 -51.44
N GLU A 86 2.37 -11.68 -51.45
CA GLU A 86 2.97 -12.26 -52.65
C GLU A 86 1.96 -12.86 -53.64
N ALA A 87 0.76 -13.22 -53.19
CA ALA A 87 -0.34 -13.69 -54.02
C ALA A 87 -1.09 -12.51 -54.67
N ASP A 88 -1.33 -11.45 -53.90
CA ASP A 88 -1.98 -10.23 -54.39
C ASP A 88 -1.12 -9.51 -55.46
N ALA A 89 0.21 -9.73 -55.45
CA ALA A 89 1.14 -9.15 -56.41
C ALA A 89 1.21 -9.88 -57.77
N ASN A 90 0.81 -11.16 -57.87
CA ASN A 90 0.94 -11.97 -59.09
C ASN A 90 -0.37 -12.69 -59.42
N ASN A 91 -1.11 -12.13 -60.37
CA ASN A 91 -2.51 -12.45 -60.64
C ASN A 91 -2.77 -13.80 -61.37
N ASN A 92 -1.87 -14.80 -61.29
CA ASN A 92 -2.08 -16.08 -62.01
C ASN A 92 -1.24 -17.28 -61.55
N ASP A 93 -0.92 -17.43 -60.26
CA ASP A 93 -0.08 -18.56 -59.80
C ASP A 93 -0.84 -19.54 -58.87
N THR A 94 -1.36 -20.62 -59.46
CA THR A 94 -2.14 -21.67 -58.78
C THR A 94 -1.34 -22.43 -57.71
N GLU A 95 -0.01 -22.45 -57.79
CA GLU A 95 0.85 -23.06 -56.78
C GLU A 95 0.89 -22.24 -55.48
N LYS A 96 0.85 -20.91 -55.60
CA LYS A 96 0.83 -20.00 -54.43
C LYS A 96 -0.50 -20.05 -53.70
N ALA A 97 -1.63 -20.12 -54.41
CA ALA A 97 -2.95 -20.31 -53.81
C ALA A 97 -3.02 -21.62 -52.99
N SER A 98 -2.41 -22.71 -53.47
CA SER A 98 -2.32 -23.99 -52.73
C SER A 98 -1.47 -23.87 -51.46
N LYS A 99 -0.34 -23.14 -51.50
CA LYS A 99 0.51 -22.87 -50.33
C LYS A 99 -0.21 -22.01 -49.29
N LEU A 100 -0.94 -20.98 -49.73
CA LEU A 100 -1.75 -20.12 -48.84
C LEU A 100 -2.88 -20.93 -48.16
N ALA A 101 -3.60 -21.77 -48.91
CA ALA A 101 -4.65 -22.65 -48.37
C ALA A 101 -4.10 -23.61 -47.31
N LYS A 102 -2.96 -24.28 -47.57
CA LYS A 102 -2.32 -25.17 -46.59
C LYS A 102 -1.86 -24.43 -45.32
N THR A 103 -1.35 -23.21 -45.48
CA THR A 103 -0.89 -22.40 -44.34
C THR A 103 -2.07 -21.89 -43.51
N SER A 104 -3.20 -21.56 -44.16
CA SER A 104 -4.44 -21.17 -43.48
C SER A 104 -5.04 -22.33 -42.68
N VAL A 105 -5.12 -23.54 -43.25
CA VAL A 105 -5.60 -24.74 -42.54
C VAL A 105 -4.74 -25.04 -41.31
N ALA A 106 -3.41 -24.91 -41.41
CA ALA A 106 -2.51 -25.10 -40.29
C ALA A 106 -2.67 -24.04 -39.18
N THR A 107 -3.04 -22.80 -39.53
CA THR A 107 -3.31 -21.75 -38.52
C THR A 107 -4.62 -22.04 -37.79
N THR A 108 -5.68 -22.41 -38.53
CA THR A 108 -6.98 -22.74 -37.94
C THR A 108 -6.88 -23.96 -37.00
N ASP A 109 -6.14 -25.01 -37.38
CA ASP A 109 -5.94 -26.18 -36.52
C ASP A 109 -5.16 -25.84 -35.22
N MET A 110 -4.20 -24.93 -35.32
CA MET A 110 -3.41 -24.50 -34.16
C MET A 110 -4.24 -23.63 -33.19
N ASP A 111 -5.03 -22.69 -33.72
CA ASP A 111 -5.95 -21.86 -32.92
C ASP A 111 -7.06 -22.71 -32.26
N LEU A 112 -7.52 -23.78 -32.94
CA LEU A 112 -8.45 -24.77 -32.38
C LEU A 112 -7.84 -25.56 -31.23
N ARG A 113 -6.56 -25.96 -31.31
CA ARG A 113 -5.86 -26.64 -30.21
C ARG A 113 -5.71 -25.73 -28.99
N VAL A 114 -5.40 -24.45 -29.19
CA VAL A 114 -5.33 -23.45 -28.10
C VAL A 114 -6.70 -23.29 -27.44
N THR A 115 -7.76 -23.15 -28.24
CA THR A 115 -9.14 -23.01 -27.73
C THR A 115 -9.61 -24.25 -26.96
N ARG A 116 -9.28 -25.46 -27.44
CA ARG A 116 -9.56 -26.72 -26.72
C ARG A 116 -8.78 -26.83 -25.42
N LYS A 117 -7.48 -26.49 -25.40
CA LYS A 117 -6.66 -26.48 -24.17
C LYS A 117 -7.22 -25.50 -23.13
N GLN A 118 -7.64 -24.31 -23.55
CA GLN A 118 -8.26 -23.30 -22.68
C GLN A 118 -9.63 -23.77 -22.15
N HIS A 119 -10.45 -24.42 -22.97
CA HIS A 119 -11.72 -24.98 -22.52
C HIS A 119 -11.52 -26.12 -21.49
N THR A 120 -10.55 -27.02 -21.72
CA THR A 120 -10.20 -28.07 -20.75
C THR A 120 -9.69 -27.48 -19.44
N PHE A 121 -8.93 -26.38 -19.47
CA PHE A 121 -8.51 -25.66 -18.27
C PHE A 121 -9.71 -25.09 -17.50
N TYR A 122 -10.62 -24.41 -18.20
CA TYR A 122 -11.85 -23.86 -17.61
C TYR A 122 -12.70 -24.95 -16.95
N MET A 123 -12.91 -26.09 -17.62
CA MET A 123 -13.69 -27.21 -17.09
C MET A 123 -13.02 -27.85 -15.86
N LYS A 124 -11.68 -27.98 -15.84
CA LYS A 124 -10.95 -28.49 -14.66
C LYS A 124 -10.98 -27.52 -13.47
N VAL A 125 -10.91 -26.21 -13.71
CA VAL A 125 -11.08 -25.19 -12.65
C VAL A 125 -12.50 -25.24 -12.09
N GLN A 126 -13.53 -25.35 -12.94
CA GLN A 126 -14.91 -25.55 -12.48
C GLN A 126 -15.09 -26.84 -11.67
N ALA A 127 -14.48 -27.96 -12.09
CA ALA A 127 -14.53 -29.21 -11.34
C ALA A 127 -13.89 -29.08 -9.94
N LEU A 128 -12.74 -28.39 -9.84
CA LEU A 128 -12.08 -28.11 -8.55
C LEU A 128 -12.93 -27.19 -7.64
N LEU A 129 -13.65 -26.23 -8.22
CA LEU A 129 -14.58 -25.37 -7.50
C LEU A 129 -15.83 -26.12 -7.03
N ALA A 130 -16.38 -27.02 -7.86
CA ALA A 130 -17.52 -27.87 -7.50
C ALA A 130 -17.15 -28.87 -6.38
N GLU A 131 -15.96 -29.46 -6.44
CA GLU A 131 -15.47 -30.37 -5.40
C GLU A 131 -15.25 -29.65 -4.05
N HIS A 132 -14.89 -28.35 -4.09
CA HIS A 132 -14.80 -27.51 -2.89
C HIS A 132 -16.19 -27.17 -2.32
N ALA A 133 -17.15 -26.83 -3.19
CA ALA A 133 -18.53 -26.56 -2.80
C ALA A 133 -19.22 -27.81 -2.19
N GLU A 134 -18.97 -29.02 -2.68
CA GLU A 134 -19.52 -30.26 -2.10
C GLU A 134 -18.89 -30.65 -0.76
N LYS A 135 -17.57 -30.43 -0.58
CA LYS A 135 -16.85 -30.79 0.65
C LYS A 135 -17.11 -29.85 1.82
N GLU A 136 -17.46 -28.58 1.58
CA GLU A 136 -17.87 -27.66 2.64
C GLU A 136 -19.40 -27.60 2.85
N SER A 137 -20.20 -27.86 1.80
CA SER A 137 -21.65 -27.85 1.93
C SER A 137 -22.20 -29.04 2.74
N THR A 138 -21.48 -30.16 2.82
CA THR A 138 -21.95 -31.36 3.53
C THR A 138 -21.82 -31.33 5.06
N LYS A 139 -21.37 -30.22 5.67
CA LYS A 139 -21.48 -30.00 7.13
C LYS A 139 -22.18 -28.69 7.57
N LYS A 140 -22.49 -27.75 6.67
CA LYS A 140 -23.17 -26.49 7.01
C LYS A 140 -24.30 -26.05 6.06
N ALA A 141 -24.47 -26.65 4.86
CA ALA A 141 -25.36 -26.07 3.83
C ALA A 141 -26.85 -26.40 3.93
N SER A 142 -27.31 -27.14 4.94
CA SER A 142 -28.76 -27.30 5.18
C SER A 142 -29.42 -26.07 5.85
N LYS A 143 -28.65 -25.01 6.20
CA LYS A 143 -29.18 -23.79 6.86
C LYS A 143 -28.84 -22.44 6.18
N MET A 144 -28.06 -22.39 5.10
CA MET A 144 -27.51 -21.12 4.57
C MET A 144 -27.99 -20.72 3.16
N ALA A 145 -29.24 -21.02 2.79
CA ALA A 145 -29.77 -20.69 1.45
C ALA A 145 -30.24 -19.24 1.25
N LYS A 146 -29.92 -18.29 2.16
CA LYS A 146 -30.31 -16.87 2.08
C LYS A 146 -29.32 -15.91 2.78
N ILE A 147 -28.02 -16.10 2.59
CA ILE A 147 -27.00 -15.28 3.24
C ILE A 147 -26.27 -14.48 2.15
N SER A 148 -26.15 -13.17 2.35
CA SER A 148 -25.47 -12.26 1.41
C SER A 148 -23.97 -12.57 1.36
N GLU A 149 -23.27 -12.18 0.28
CA GLU A 149 -21.80 -12.34 0.21
C GLU A 149 -21.09 -11.64 1.39
N ALA A 150 -21.64 -10.49 1.82
CA ALA A 150 -21.12 -9.74 2.97
C ALA A 150 -21.21 -10.54 4.27
N ASP A 151 -22.32 -11.24 4.50
CA ASP A 151 -22.50 -12.08 5.67
C ASP A 151 -21.66 -13.36 5.59
N LEU A 152 -21.41 -13.88 4.39
CA LEU A 152 -20.52 -15.04 4.17
C LEU A 152 -19.07 -14.69 4.55
N ILE A 153 -18.59 -13.51 4.16
CA ILE A 153 -17.27 -12.98 4.51
C ILE A 153 -17.10 -12.84 6.03
N LEU A 154 -18.17 -12.52 6.76
CA LEU A 154 -18.18 -12.40 8.23
C LEU A 154 -17.88 -13.72 8.97
N PHE A 155 -18.10 -14.87 8.33
CA PHE A 155 -17.83 -16.19 8.91
C PHE A 155 -16.54 -16.85 8.39
N MET A 156 -15.82 -16.16 7.51
CA MET A 156 -14.58 -16.64 6.91
C MET A 156 -13.37 -16.12 7.70
N THR A 157 -12.36 -16.96 7.83
CA THR A 157 -11.04 -16.54 8.31
C THR A 157 -10.38 -15.63 7.26
N GLN A 158 -9.43 -14.79 7.69
CA GLN A 158 -8.76 -13.86 6.78
C GLN A 158 -8.07 -14.55 5.59
N LYS A 159 -7.51 -15.75 5.80
CA LYS A 159 -6.95 -16.60 4.72
C LYS A 159 -8.00 -17.08 3.73
N GLU A 160 -9.20 -17.44 4.20
CA GLU A 160 -10.31 -17.86 3.33
C GLU A 160 -10.83 -16.68 2.51
N ILE A 161 -10.92 -15.48 3.10
CA ILE A 161 -11.31 -14.25 2.41
C ILE A 161 -10.29 -13.92 1.31
N GLU A 162 -9.00 -13.97 1.63
CA GLU A 162 -7.93 -13.73 0.64
C GLU A 162 -7.98 -14.74 -0.51
N TYR A 163 -8.17 -16.03 -0.21
CA TYR A 163 -8.28 -17.08 -1.22
C TYR A 163 -9.50 -16.86 -2.12
N TYR A 164 -10.66 -16.57 -1.52
CA TYR A 164 -11.90 -16.28 -2.24
C TYR A 164 -11.75 -15.07 -3.17
N MET A 165 -11.14 -13.98 -2.68
CA MET A 165 -10.89 -12.77 -3.49
C MET A 165 -9.90 -13.04 -4.63
N LYS A 166 -8.82 -13.81 -4.39
CA LYS A 166 -7.86 -14.20 -5.44
C LYS A 166 -8.53 -15.03 -6.54
N VAL A 167 -9.37 -15.99 -6.17
CA VAL A 167 -10.11 -16.82 -7.14
C VAL A 167 -11.10 -15.98 -7.93
N LYS A 168 -11.86 -15.09 -7.27
CA LYS A 168 -12.82 -14.17 -7.92
C LYS A 168 -12.13 -13.25 -8.93
N ALA A 169 -10.96 -12.71 -8.58
CA ALA A 169 -10.15 -11.89 -9.49
C ALA A 169 -9.62 -12.69 -10.69
N LEU A 170 -9.19 -13.93 -10.47
CA LEU A 170 -8.73 -14.83 -11.55
C LEU A 170 -9.86 -15.14 -12.54
N ILE A 171 -11.06 -15.42 -12.05
CA ILE A 171 -12.25 -15.66 -12.88
C ILE A 171 -12.59 -14.42 -13.70
N ALA A 172 -12.59 -13.23 -13.09
CA ALA A 172 -12.85 -11.98 -13.78
C ALA A 172 -11.82 -11.70 -14.88
N LYS A 173 -10.53 -11.95 -14.61
CA LYS A 173 -9.45 -11.78 -15.57
C LYS A 173 -9.56 -12.76 -16.74
N CYS A 174 -9.88 -14.03 -16.48
CA CYS A 174 -10.13 -15.02 -17.53
C CYS A 174 -11.34 -14.64 -18.41
N ALA A 175 -12.39 -14.08 -17.81
CA ALA A 175 -13.55 -13.58 -18.56
C ALA A 175 -13.20 -12.37 -19.42
N GLU A 176 -12.37 -11.44 -18.91
CA GLU A 176 -11.94 -10.25 -19.67
C GLU A 176 -10.99 -10.61 -20.82
N GLU A 177 -10.00 -11.47 -20.59
CA GLU A 177 -9.08 -11.94 -21.63
C GLU A 177 -9.81 -12.78 -22.68
N GLY A 178 -10.75 -13.63 -22.26
CA GLY A 178 -11.65 -14.36 -23.15
C GLY A 178 -12.49 -13.43 -24.02
N SER A 179 -13.05 -12.36 -23.45
CA SER A 179 -13.81 -11.35 -24.20
C SER A 179 -12.93 -10.61 -25.21
N LYS A 180 -11.72 -10.18 -24.84
CA LYS A 180 -10.80 -9.47 -25.74
C LYS A 180 -10.33 -10.32 -26.91
N LEU A 181 -10.05 -11.59 -26.67
CA LEU A 181 -9.71 -12.55 -27.73
C LEU A 181 -10.88 -12.76 -28.68
N LEU A 182 -12.11 -12.79 -28.15
CA LEU A 182 -13.33 -12.96 -28.93
C LEU A 182 -13.71 -11.72 -29.76
N ASP A 183 -13.51 -10.52 -29.22
CA ASP A 183 -13.74 -9.24 -29.93
C ASP A 183 -12.76 -9.09 -31.11
N ASN A 184 -11.50 -9.48 -30.90
CA ASN A 184 -10.49 -9.53 -31.97
C ASN A 184 -10.86 -10.55 -33.07
N TRP A 185 -11.54 -11.64 -32.70
CA TRP A 185 -11.95 -12.67 -33.66
C TRP A 185 -13.20 -12.28 -34.45
N THR A 186 -14.20 -11.68 -33.79
CA THR A 186 -15.43 -11.18 -34.43
C THR A 186 -15.22 -9.93 -35.28
N SER A 187 -14.20 -9.11 -34.98
CA SER A 187 -13.75 -8.01 -35.84
C SER A 187 -13.06 -8.47 -37.13
N SER A 188 -12.66 -9.75 -37.23
CA SER A 188 -12.04 -10.27 -38.44
C SER A 188 -13.12 -10.49 -39.51
N LYS A 189 -13.35 -9.45 -40.33
CA LYS A 189 -14.20 -9.46 -41.53
C LYS A 189 -13.86 -10.58 -42.53
N ASP A 190 -12.80 -11.35 -42.28
CA ASP A 190 -12.27 -12.38 -43.16
C ASP A 190 -12.98 -13.72 -43.02
N ILE A 191 -13.55 -14.08 -41.85
CA ILE A 191 -14.18 -15.41 -41.68
C ILE A 191 -15.54 -15.49 -42.39
N ALA A 192 -16.39 -14.46 -42.25
CA ALA A 192 -17.66 -14.38 -42.97
C ALA A 192 -17.47 -14.29 -44.49
N LYS A 193 -16.44 -13.57 -44.94
CA LYS A 193 -16.06 -13.50 -46.36
C LYS A 193 -15.55 -14.84 -46.89
N THR A 194 -14.81 -15.60 -46.07
CA THR A 194 -14.29 -16.91 -46.45
C THR A 194 -15.43 -17.93 -46.57
N ALA A 195 -16.40 -17.92 -45.64
CA ALA A 195 -17.59 -18.77 -45.72
C ALA A 195 -18.49 -18.45 -46.93
N ASP A 196 -18.69 -17.17 -47.25
CA ASP A 196 -19.43 -16.77 -48.46
C ASP A 196 -18.66 -17.09 -49.76
N HIS A 197 -17.32 -16.99 -49.74
CA HIS A 197 -16.48 -17.38 -50.86
C HIS A 197 -16.52 -18.90 -51.11
N GLU A 198 -16.45 -19.72 -50.07
CA GLU A 198 -16.58 -21.18 -50.17
C GLU A 198 -17.98 -21.60 -50.62
N ARG A 199 -19.05 -20.95 -50.14
CA ARG A 199 -20.42 -21.17 -50.64
C ARG A 199 -20.56 -20.80 -52.12
N ARG A 200 -19.92 -19.72 -52.57
CA ARG A 200 -19.88 -19.34 -54.00
C ARG A 200 -19.13 -20.39 -54.84
N LEU A 201 -17.97 -20.85 -54.38
CA LEU A 201 -17.21 -21.89 -55.06
C LEU A 201 -17.98 -23.22 -55.11
N GLN A 202 -18.73 -23.55 -54.06
CA GLN A 202 -19.62 -24.71 -54.04
C GLN A 202 -20.77 -24.56 -55.05
N ALA A 203 -21.42 -23.40 -55.10
CA ALA A 203 -22.48 -23.13 -56.08
C ALA A 203 -21.96 -23.15 -57.54
N GLU A 204 -20.74 -22.66 -57.77
CA GLU A 204 -20.08 -22.72 -59.09
C GLU A 204 -19.66 -24.14 -59.48
N ALA A 205 -19.23 -24.96 -58.51
CA ALA A 205 -18.91 -26.37 -58.73
C ALA A 205 -20.17 -27.19 -59.03
N ASP A 206 -21.29 -26.91 -58.35
CA ASP A 206 -22.57 -27.59 -58.57
C ASP A 206 -23.23 -27.18 -59.91
N ALA A 207 -22.89 -26.00 -60.47
CA ALA A 207 -23.40 -25.52 -61.76
C ALA A 207 -22.65 -26.05 -62.99
N LYS A 208 -21.44 -26.62 -62.84
CA LYS A 208 -20.64 -27.16 -63.95
C LYS A 208 -20.75 -28.68 -64.02
N ASN A 209 -21.63 -29.13 -64.91
CA ASN A 209 -21.94 -30.54 -65.14
C ASN A 209 -20.84 -31.22 -65.99
N ASN A 210 -19.74 -31.68 -65.36
CA ASN A 210 -18.97 -32.90 -65.66
C ASN A 210 -17.58 -32.88 -64.98
N ASP A 211 -17.21 -34.03 -64.38
CA ASP A 211 -15.85 -34.44 -63.96
C ASP A 211 -15.13 -33.81 -62.76
N THR A 212 -15.83 -33.42 -61.67
CA THR A 212 -15.16 -33.17 -60.37
C THR A 212 -15.92 -33.68 -59.12
N LYS A 213 -16.32 -34.97 -59.10
CA LYS A 213 -16.92 -35.60 -57.90
C LYS A 213 -16.05 -35.60 -56.63
N LYS A 214 -14.73 -35.38 -56.72
CA LYS A 214 -13.82 -35.29 -55.55
C LYS A 214 -13.69 -33.89 -54.95
N ALA A 215 -13.97 -32.82 -55.70
CA ALA A 215 -13.86 -31.45 -55.19
C ALA A 215 -15.10 -31.05 -54.37
N GLY A 216 -16.31 -31.43 -54.82
CA GLY A 216 -17.56 -31.12 -54.11
C GLY A 216 -17.76 -31.88 -52.79
N GLN A 217 -17.04 -32.98 -52.56
CA GLN A 217 -17.12 -33.74 -51.30
C GLN A 217 -16.22 -33.16 -50.21
N SER A 218 -15.02 -32.67 -50.58
CA SER A 218 -14.12 -31.95 -49.67
C SER A 218 -14.68 -30.59 -49.22
N ALA A 219 -15.43 -29.90 -50.09
CA ALA A 219 -16.08 -28.64 -49.75
C ALA A 219 -17.33 -28.85 -48.86
N LYS A 220 -18.09 -29.94 -49.05
CA LYS A 220 -19.18 -30.32 -48.13
C LYS A 220 -18.69 -30.62 -46.71
N GLU A 221 -17.56 -31.31 -46.57
CA GLU A 221 -16.94 -31.58 -45.27
C GLU A 221 -16.37 -30.31 -44.61
N SER A 222 -15.78 -29.38 -45.37
CA SER A 222 -15.29 -28.11 -44.80
C SER A 222 -16.43 -27.22 -44.32
N VAL A 223 -17.52 -27.10 -45.07
CA VAL A 223 -18.69 -26.28 -44.67
C VAL A 223 -19.38 -26.88 -43.44
N ALA A 224 -19.60 -28.20 -43.39
CA ALA A 224 -20.19 -28.85 -42.21
C ALA A 224 -19.32 -28.70 -40.95
N THR A 225 -17.99 -28.79 -41.11
CA THR A 225 -17.04 -28.57 -40.02
C THR A 225 -17.07 -27.12 -39.55
N THR A 226 -17.20 -26.16 -40.47
CA THR A 226 -17.26 -24.72 -40.16
C THR A 226 -18.58 -24.36 -39.47
N ASP A 227 -19.72 -24.91 -39.89
CA ASP A 227 -21.02 -24.69 -39.24
C ASP A 227 -21.09 -25.30 -37.83
N MET A 228 -20.51 -26.50 -37.64
CA MET A 228 -20.37 -27.11 -36.31
C MET A 228 -19.48 -26.26 -35.39
N GLN A 229 -18.36 -25.73 -35.91
CA GLN A 229 -17.48 -24.81 -35.18
C GLN A 229 -18.21 -23.51 -34.80
N LEU A 230 -19.04 -22.96 -35.69
CA LEU A 230 -19.80 -21.75 -35.43
C LEU A 230 -20.84 -21.95 -34.32
N ASN A 231 -21.45 -23.13 -34.23
CA ASN A 231 -22.43 -23.45 -33.19
C ASN A 231 -21.80 -23.61 -31.80
N VAL A 232 -20.65 -24.29 -31.70
CA VAL A 232 -19.91 -24.40 -30.41
C VAL A 232 -19.51 -23.01 -29.91
N ILE A 233 -19.10 -22.11 -30.80
CA ILE A 233 -18.74 -20.73 -30.45
C ILE A 233 -19.96 -19.93 -30.00
N LYS A 234 -21.12 -20.09 -30.65
CA LYS A 234 -22.38 -19.46 -30.20
C LYS A 234 -22.80 -19.93 -28.80
N GLU A 235 -22.64 -21.22 -28.49
CA GLU A 235 -22.92 -21.75 -27.15
C GLU A 235 -21.96 -21.17 -26.10
N GLN A 236 -20.67 -21.05 -26.43
CA GLN A 236 -19.67 -20.40 -25.57
C GLN A 236 -19.97 -18.91 -25.35
N MET A 237 -20.43 -18.20 -26.39
CA MET A 237 -20.88 -16.80 -26.29
C MET A 237 -22.06 -16.63 -25.33
N GLU A 238 -23.08 -17.48 -25.43
CA GLU A 238 -24.22 -17.45 -24.51
C GLU A 238 -23.81 -17.76 -23.07
N HIS A 239 -22.88 -18.68 -22.86
CA HIS A 239 -22.39 -18.99 -21.52
C HIS A 239 -21.59 -17.84 -20.90
N CYS A 240 -20.69 -17.20 -21.66
CA CYS A 240 -19.93 -16.03 -21.18
C CYS A 240 -20.84 -14.85 -20.85
N LYS A 241 -21.87 -14.60 -21.68
CA LYS A 241 -22.89 -13.56 -21.40
C LYS A 241 -23.67 -13.85 -20.12
N LYS A 242 -24.04 -15.11 -19.87
CA LYS A 242 -24.72 -15.50 -18.61
C LYS A 242 -23.83 -15.24 -17.39
N VAL A 243 -22.55 -15.56 -17.46
CA VAL A 243 -21.59 -15.29 -16.38
C VAL A 243 -21.41 -13.78 -16.16
N GLN A 244 -21.26 -12.99 -17.22
CA GLN A 244 -21.23 -11.52 -17.12
C GLN A 244 -22.52 -10.95 -16.51
N ALA A 245 -23.69 -11.48 -16.88
CA ALA A 245 -24.98 -11.06 -16.34
C ALA A 245 -25.13 -11.40 -14.85
N LEU A 246 -24.62 -12.55 -14.41
CA LEU A 246 -24.59 -12.94 -12.99
C LEU A 246 -23.70 -11.98 -12.19
N LEU A 247 -22.47 -11.70 -12.66
CA LEU A 247 -21.55 -10.75 -12.03
C LEU A 247 -22.07 -9.30 -12.03
N ALA A 248 -22.82 -8.91 -13.06
CA ALA A 248 -23.41 -7.57 -13.18
C ALA A 248 -24.69 -7.38 -12.33
N ASN A 249 -25.43 -8.46 -12.06
CA ASN A 249 -26.62 -8.40 -11.18
C ASN A 249 -26.24 -8.36 -9.70
N GLU A 250 -25.11 -8.95 -9.31
CA GLU A 250 -24.57 -8.85 -7.94
C GLU A 250 -24.11 -7.42 -7.60
N SER A 251 -23.55 -6.70 -8.57
CA SER A 251 -23.16 -5.29 -8.39
C SER A 251 -24.35 -4.33 -8.28
N LYS A 252 -25.55 -4.71 -8.78
CA LYS A 252 -26.80 -3.96 -8.57
C LYS A 252 -27.55 -4.34 -7.28
N GLY A 253 -27.25 -5.50 -6.69
CA GLY A 253 -27.77 -5.91 -5.38
C GLY A 253 -27.19 -5.07 -4.24
N ALA A 254 -25.89 -4.74 -4.32
CA ALA A 254 -25.20 -3.88 -3.36
C ALA A 254 -25.67 -2.41 -3.36
N GLU A 255 -26.26 -1.92 -4.46
CA GLU A 255 -26.85 -0.56 -4.53
C GLU A 255 -28.31 -0.49 -4.05
N LYS A 256 -28.99 -1.62 -3.82
CA LYS A 256 -30.37 -1.66 -3.29
C LYS A 256 -30.44 -1.88 -1.79
N GLU A 257 -29.42 -2.46 -1.17
CA GLU A 257 -29.32 -2.59 0.30
C GLU A 257 -28.87 -1.30 1.00
N SER A 258 -28.41 -0.27 0.26
CA SER A 258 -28.15 1.07 0.81
C SER A 258 -29.36 2.02 0.78
N LYS A 259 -30.56 1.53 0.43
CA LYS A 259 -31.80 2.33 0.32
C LYS A 259 -32.98 1.84 1.18
N VAL A 260 -32.76 0.94 2.13
CA VAL A 260 -33.83 0.47 3.04
C VAL A 260 -33.31 0.41 4.49
N LEU A 261 -33.26 1.57 5.14
CA LEU A 261 -33.43 1.72 6.59
C LEU A 261 -33.79 3.20 6.87
N ASP A 262 -34.87 3.64 6.22
CA ASP A 262 -35.59 4.86 6.56
C ASP A 262 -36.80 4.45 7.39
N TYR A 263 -36.66 4.54 8.73
CA TYR A 263 -37.79 4.54 9.65
C TYR A 263 -37.87 5.92 10.28
N SER A 264 -38.58 6.82 9.61
CA SER A 264 -39.21 7.97 10.25
C SER A 264 -40.72 7.86 10.05
N THR A 265 -41.47 7.78 11.15
CA THR A 265 -42.65 8.65 11.42
C THR A 265 -43.35 8.23 12.72
N GLY A 266 -43.43 9.17 13.66
CA GLY A 266 -44.35 9.15 14.81
C GLY A 266 -44.06 10.32 15.76
N PRO A 267 -45.04 11.13 16.21
CA PRO A 267 -44.87 12.59 16.24
C PRO A 267 -44.82 13.22 17.64
N SER A 268 -44.32 14.47 17.67
CA SER A 268 -44.88 15.64 18.37
C SER A 268 -44.05 16.33 19.47
N THR A 269 -44.06 17.67 19.34
CA THR A 269 -44.01 18.74 20.35
C THR A 269 -42.66 19.39 20.76
N SER A 270 -42.55 20.66 20.33
CA SER A 270 -42.02 21.86 21.02
C SER A 270 -40.60 21.86 21.60
N SER A 271 -39.71 22.65 21.00
CA SER A 271 -39.49 24.06 21.39
C SER A 271 -38.29 24.66 20.64
N LYS A 272 -38.56 25.75 19.92
CA LYS A 272 -37.55 26.60 19.27
C LYS A 272 -37.17 27.68 20.29
N GLU A 273 -36.13 27.48 21.10
CA GLU A 273 -35.56 28.60 21.91
C GLU A 273 -34.18 28.35 22.56
N ALA A 274 -33.41 27.35 22.13
CA ALA A 274 -32.11 27.03 22.77
C ALA A 274 -30.85 27.30 21.92
N ALA A 275 -30.97 27.95 20.75
CA ALA A 275 -29.86 28.10 19.79
C ALA A 275 -29.09 29.42 19.89
N ALA A 276 -29.48 30.37 20.75
CA ALA A 276 -28.84 31.69 20.86
C ALA A 276 -27.94 31.89 22.09
N ALA A 277 -27.86 30.91 23.01
CA ALA A 277 -27.11 31.03 24.26
C ALA A 277 -25.78 30.26 24.29
N LYS A 278 -25.48 29.43 23.28
CA LYS A 278 -24.28 28.58 23.26
C LYS A 278 -23.08 29.19 22.53
N THR A 279 -23.29 30.19 21.69
CA THR A 279 -22.23 30.85 20.93
C THR A 279 -21.47 31.91 21.76
N ALA A 280 -22.05 32.40 22.85
CA ALA A 280 -21.43 33.42 23.71
C ALA A 280 -20.45 32.84 24.77
N ASP A 281 -20.48 31.53 25.01
CA ASP A 281 -19.66 30.87 26.04
C ASP A 281 -18.34 30.31 25.47
N HIS A 282 -18.24 30.16 24.15
CA HIS A 282 -17.01 29.72 23.47
C HIS A 282 -15.99 30.87 23.33
N GLU A 283 -16.45 32.11 23.12
CA GLU A 283 -15.56 33.29 23.04
C GLU A 283 -15.01 33.73 24.41
N ARG A 284 -15.67 33.40 25.53
CA ARG A 284 -15.14 33.68 26.88
C ARG A 284 -14.05 32.71 27.32
N ARG A 285 -14.00 31.49 26.76
CA ARG A 285 -13.03 30.46 27.18
C ARG A 285 -11.69 30.58 26.47
N LEU A 286 -11.67 31.04 25.22
CA LEU A 286 -10.42 31.35 24.51
C LEU A 286 -9.69 32.60 25.07
N LEU A 287 -10.35 33.39 25.90
CA LEU A 287 -9.74 34.50 26.65
C LEU A 287 -9.23 34.09 28.05
N ALA A 288 -9.65 32.93 28.58
CA ALA A 288 -9.25 32.49 29.92
C ALA A 288 -7.88 31.76 29.95
N GLU A 289 -7.38 31.29 28.81
CA GLU A 289 -6.04 30.70 28.67
C GLU A 289 -4.95 31.72 28.31
N ALA A 290 -5.31 33.01 28.19
CA ALA A 290 -4.38 34.11 27.97
C ALA A 290 -4.04 34.91 29.25
N ASP A 291 -4.68 34.62 30.38
CA ASP A 291 -4.57 35.40 31.64
C ASP A 291 -3.85 34.69 32.80
N VAL A 292 -3.10 33.61 32.53
CA VAL A 292 -2.21 32.97 33.51
C VAL A 292 -0.75 33.17 33.08
N ASN A 293 -0.30 34.41 32.99
CA ASN A 293 1.11 34.83 33.00
C ASN A 293 1.20 36.36 32.82
N ASN A 294 0.75 37.13 33.82
CA ASN A 294 1.23 38.48 34.10
C ASN A 294 0.45 39.04 35.29
N ASN A 295 1.01 38.87 36.49
CA ASN A 295 0.92 39.83 37.58
C ASN A 295 1.79 39.28 38.70
N ASP A 296 2.97 39.86 38.88
CA ASP A 296 3.51 40.17 40.20
C ASP A 296 4.75 41.04 40.02
N THR A 297 4.56 42.35 40.05
CA THR A 297 5.63 43.28 40.40
C THR A 297 5.05 44.56 41.02
N GLU A 298 5.70 44.98 42.09
CA GLU A 298 5.57 46.24 42.84
C GLU A 298 4.50 46.33 43.94
N LYS A 299 4.91 46.05 45.19
CA LYS A 299 5.40 47.13 46.08
C LYS A 299 6.08 46.64 47.37
N ALA A 300 7.34 47.05 47.49
CA ALA A 300 8.03 47.63 48.65
C ALA A 300 8.31 46.79 49.92
N GLY A 301 9.60 46.65 50.24
CA GLY A 301 10.08 46.29 51.58
C GLY A 301 11.56 45.93 51.64
N GLN A 302 12.41 46.94 51.81
CA GLN A 302 13.88 46.95 51.89
C GLN A 302 14.58 45.95 52.83
N SER A 303 15.86 45.70 52.49
CA SER A 303 17.02 45.26 53.33
C SER A 303 17.14 43.75 53.61
N ALA A 304 18.29 43.08 53.58
CA ALA A 304 19.67 43.36 53.22
C ALA A 304 20.40 42.00 53.00
N MET A 305 21.56 42.05 52.33
CA MET A 305 22.52 40.95 52.11
C MET A 305 22.93 40.23 53.41
N GLU A 306 23.08 38.91 53.38
CA GLU A 306 24.41 38.24 53.40
C GLU A 306 24.29 36.70 53.40
N SER A 307 25.26 36.10 52.71
CA SER A 307 25.59 34.68 52.58
C SER A 307 25.95 33.98 53.89
N VAL A 308 25.74 32.66 53.97
CA VAL A 308 26.81 31.62 54.15
C VAL A 308 26.15 30.24 54.38
N ALA A 309 26.86 29.24 53.86
CA ALA A 309 26.48 27.86 53.69
C ALA A 309 26.52 26.97 54.95
N THR A 310 25.97 25.76 54.73
CA THR A 310 26.43 24.43 55.17
C THR A 310 25.92 23.79 56.47
N GLN A 311 25.49 22.53 56.25
CA GLN A 311 25.49 21.33 57.11
C GLN A 311 24.27 21.07 58.02
N GLY A 312 23.47 20.07 57.61
CA GLY A 312 23.68 18.71 58.13
C GLY A 312 22.72 18.22 59.22
N ALA A 313 22.00 17.15 58.84
CA ALA A 313 21.71 15.94 59.62
C ALA A 313 20.25 15.67 60.04
N SER A 314 19.88 14.41 59.73
CA SER A 314 19.11 13.48 60.55
C SER A 314 17.59 13.44 60.43
N ALA A 315 17.14 12.55 59.54
CA ALA A 315 16.28 11.39 59.83
C ALA A 315 15.21 11.55 60.93
N THR A 316 13.94 11.48 60.52
CA THR A 316 12.88 10.93 61.36
C THR A 316 11.90 10.15 60.51
N GLU A 317 11.77 8.87 60.84
CA GLU A 317 10.84 7.90 60.28
C GLU A 317 9.39 8.37 60.44
N ARG A 318 8.61 8.36 59.36
CA ARG A 318 7.15 8.28 59.43
C ARG A 318 6.64 7.23 58.45
N LYS A 319 6.19 6.12 59.02
CA LYS A 319 5.48 5.03 58.36
C LYS A 319 4.18 5.54 57.75
N GLN A 320 4.02 5.37 56.44
CA GLN A 320 2.72 5.30 55.78
C GLN A 320 2.67 4.02 54.95
N SER A 321 1.61 3.26 55.16
CA SER A 321 1.30 1.99 54.52
C SER A 321 0.91 2.20 53.06
N PHE A 322 1.75 1.75 52.13
CA PHE A 322 1.37 1.55 50.73
C PHE A 322 1.30 0.05 50.43
N SER A 323 0.33 -0.28 49.58
CA SER A 323 -0.03 -1.61 49.10
C SER A 323 1.17 -2.35 48.50
N LEU A 324 1.44 -3.53 49.06
CA LEU A 324 2.34 -4.55 48.53
C LEU A 324 1.79 -5.10 47.22
N GLY A 325 2.55 -4.95 46.13
CA GLY A 325 2.23 -5.58 44.85
C GLY A 325 3.09 -5.08 43.69
N LEU A 326 4.41 -5.26 43.75
CA LEU A 326 5.35 -5.39 42.61
C LEU A 326 6.79 -5.38 43.17
N GLU A 327 7.21 -6.51 43.75
CA GLU A 327 8.63 -6.77 44.01
C GLU A 327 9.05 -8.00 43.22
N HIS A 328 9.51 -7.78 41.98
CA HIS A 328 10.55 -8.55 41.29
C HIS A 328 10.83 -7.97 39.89
N THR A 329 11.19 -6.69 39.80
CA THR A 329 12.08 -6.19 38.73
C THR A 329 13.02 -5.17 39.34
N SER A 330 14.31 -5.49 39.32
CA SER A 330 15.37 -4.62 39.85
C SER A 330 15.41 -3.32 39.05
N PRO A 331 15.63 -2.15 39.69
CA PRO A 331 15.85 -0.91 38.96
C PRO A 331 17.14 -1.01 38.15
N ILE A 332 17.00 -0.96 36.82
CA ILE A 332 18.13 -0.73 35.91
C ILE A 332 18.71 0.64 36.25
N GLN A 333 19.94 0.65 36.72
CA GLN A 333 20.73 1.88 36.86
C GLN A 333 20.98 2.46 35.46
N VAL A 334 20.26 3.52 35.12
CA VAL A 334 20.56 4.34 33.94
C VAL A 334 21.63 5.37 34.33
N ASN A 335 22.88 4.91 34.40
CA ASN A 335 24.06 5.76 34.28
C ASN A 335 24.66 5.50 32.89
N GLY A 336 24.06 6.13 31.88
CA GLY A 336 24.58 6.14 30.51
C GLY A 336 24.22 7.49 29.90
N ALA A 337 25.24 8.30 29.63
CA ALA A 337 25.07 9.59 28.98
C ALA A 337 24.24 9.42 27.68
N ALA A 338 23.24 10.28 27.52
CA ALA A 338 22.52 10.44 26.27
C ALA A 338 23.54 10.74 25.16
N LEU A 339 23.80 9.76 24.29
CA LEU A 339 24.45 10.02 23.02
C LEU A 339 23.41 10.69 22.14
N ALA A 340 23.50 12.02 22.08
CA ALA A 340 22.81 12.84 21.10
C ALA A 340 22.82 12.14 19.74
N CYS A 341 21.64 11.88 19.19
CA CYS A 341 21.48 11.46 17.81
C CYS A 341 22.06 12.57 16.91
N PRO A 342 23.22 12.37 16.24
CA PRO A 342 23.81 13.40 15.42
C PRO A 342 23.28 13.19 14.01
N LEU A 343 22.06 13.67 13.72
CA LEU A 343 21.70 14.01 12.33
C LEU A 343 22.38 15.33 11.96
N VAL A 344 23.71 15.28 11.95
CA VAL A 344 24.54 16.30 11.33
C VAL A 344 24.36 16.14 9.83
N ARG A 345 23.62 17.07 9.23
CA ARG A 345 23.68 17.35 7.79
C ARG A 345 25.13 17.67 7.42
N LYS A 346 25.86 16.69 6.89
CA LYS A 346 27.04 16.93 6.07
C LYS A 346 26.63 16.84 4.62
N SER A 347 26.52 18.01 4.00
CA SER A 347 26.60 18.16 2.55
C SER A 347 27.84 17.43 2.05
N LEU A 348 27.63 16.32 1.32
CA LEU A 348 28.67 15.67 0.56
C LEU A 348 29.06 16.59 -0.62
N PRO A 349 30.36 16.77 -0.90
CA PRO A 349 30.81 17.50 -2.08
C PRO A 349 30.44 16.72 -3.36
N PRO A 350 30.26 17.39 -4.51
CA PRO A 350 29.93 16.73 -5.77
C PRO A 350 31.14 15.92 -6.22
N GLY A 351 31.04 14.59 -6.14
CA GLY A 351 32.01 13.67 -6.72
C GLY A 351 31.68 13.39 -8.19
N GLU A 352 32.65 13.63 -9.07
CA GLU A 352 32.58 13.29 -10.49
C GLU A 352 32.28 11.80 -10.69
N ALA A 353 31.05 11.49 -11.13
CA ALA A 353 30.68 10.14 -11.54
C ALA A 353 31.11 9.91 -12.99
N ASN A 354 32.22 9.19 -13.15
CA ASN A 354 32.68 8.68 -14.44
C ASN A 354 31.66 7.72 -15.05
N SER A 355 31.41 7.94 -16.34
CA SER A 355 30.47 7.26 -17.22
C SER A 355 30.52 5.72 -17.16
N CYS A 356 29.39 5.08 -16.91
CA CYS A 356 29.11 3.73 -17.38
C CYS A 356 28.31 3.78 -18.71
N PRO A 357 28.60 2.89 -19.67
CA PRO A 357 27.99 2.93 -20.99
C PRO A 357 26.48 2.57 -20.93
N PRO A 358 25.64 3.17 -21.77
CA PRO A 358 24.21 2.92 -21.76
C PRO A 358 23.89 1.50 -22.27
N PRO A 359 22.84 0.85 -21.74
CA PRO A 359 22.34 -0.40 -22.32
C PRO A 359 21.75 -0.15 -23.72
N PRO A 360 21.69 -1.19 -24.58
CA PRO A 360 21.24 -1.04 -25.96
C PRO A 360 19.80 -0.51 -26.03
N LYS A 361 19.57 0.44 -26.93
CA LYS A 361 18.28 1.08 -27.23
C LYS A 361 17.19 0.02 -27.39
N ARG A 362 16.22 -0.01 -26.46
CA ARG A 362 14.92 -0.65 -26.68
C ARG A 362 14.00 0.33 -27.41
N ASP A 363 13.24 -0.19 -28.36
CA ASP A 363 12.38 0.55 -29.28
C ASP A 363 11.42 1.53 -28.55
N PRO A 364 11.21 2.76 -29.04
CA PRO A 364 10.34 3.76 -28.40
C PRO A 364 8.82 3.51 -28.58
N ALA A 365 8.41 2.27 -28.88
CA ALA A 365 7.05 2.00 -29.35
C ALA A 365 6.08 1.45 -28.28
N ALA A 366 6.47 1.34 -27.01
CA ALA A 366 5.64 0.61 -26.03
C ALA A 366 5.64 1.14 -24.58
N VAL A 367 5.63 2.46 -24.34
CA VAL A 367 5.03 3.05 -23.12
C VAL A 367 4.55 4.47 -23.45
N LYS A 368 3.36 4.61 -24.05
CA LYS A 368 2.61 5.88 -24.00
C LYS A 368 1.60 5.77 -22.85
N SER A 369 2.11 5.89 -21.64
CA SER A 369 1.29 6.29 -20.49
C SER A 369 0.86 7.72 -20.76
N SER A 370 -0.37 7.91 -21.23
CA SER A 370 -0.96 9.25 -21.30
C SER A 370 -1.40 9.60 -19.89
N VAL A 371 -0.60 10.43 -19.21
CA VAL A 371 -0.91 11.00 -17.89
C VAL A 371 -2.29 11.66 -17.97
N LYS A 372 -3.31 10.99 -17.43
CA LYS A 372 -4.68 11.52 -17.37
C LYS A 372 -4.74 12.51 -16.21
N ILE A 373 -4.49 13.78 -16.51
CA ILE A 373 -4.74 14.89 -15.60
C ILE A 373 -6.26 15.04 -15.45
N ILE A 374 -6.78 14.76 -14.27
CA ILE A 374 -8.18 14.99 -13.96
C ILE A 374 -8.25 16.30 -13.17
N LYS A 375 -8.59 17.39 -13.86
CA LYS A 375 -8.98 18.64 -13.19
C LYS A 375 -10.41 18.48 -12.70
N VAL A 376 -10.59 18.49 -11.40
CA VAL A 376 -11.93 18.47 -10.80
C VAL A 376 -12.25 19.88 -10.33
N LYS A 377 -13.20 20.53 -11.00
CA LYS A 377 -13.76 21.80 -10.53
C LYS A 377 -14.78 21.46 -9.45
N ALA A 378 -14.57 21.93 -8.22
CA ALA A 378 -15.55 21.76 -7.16
C ALA A 378 -16.86 22.49 -7.54
N PRO A 379 -18.03 21.94 -7.19
CA PRO A 379 -19.31 22.60 -7.48
C PRO A 379 -19.39 23.98 -6.79
N GLU A 380 -19.97 24.97 -7.50
CA GLU A 380 -20.31 26.28 -6.91
C GLU A 380 -21.37 26.07 -5.82
N GLU A 381 -21.18 26.67 -4.65
CA GLU A 381 -21.94 26.38 -3.43
C GLU A 381 -23.45 26.60 -3.62
N GLY A 382 -24.17 25.53 -3.93
CA GLY A 382 -25.58 25.37 -3.62
C GLY A 382 -25.70 24.70 -2.25
N ASN A 383 -25.79 25.50 -1.19
CA ASN A 383 -26.14 25.05 0.18
C ASN A 383 -25.11 24.16 0.90
N ASN A 384 -23.83 24.56 0.92
CA ASN A 384 -22.74 23.84 1.62
C ASN A 384 -22.73 23.98 3.16
N ASN A 385 -23.77 24.60 3.75
CA ASN A 385 -23.96 24.58 5.21
C ASN A 385 -24.20 23.15 5.75
N ASN A 386 -24.45 22.16 4.91
CA ASN A 386 -24.67 20.76 5.34
C ASN A 386 -23.38 19.93 5.45
N ASP A 387 -22.33 20.22 4.66
CA ASP A 387 -21.09 19.41 4.68
C ASP A 387 -20.06 19.95 5.69
N GLU A 388 -19.99 21.27 5.89
CA GLU A 388 -19.35 21.82 7.11
C GLU A 388 -20.13 21.44 8.38
N LYS A 389 -21.45 21.20 8.24
CA LYS A 389 -22.25 20.55 9.30
C LYS A 389 -21.91 19.09 9.50
N GLU A 390 -21.54 18.29 8.50
CA GLU A 390 -21.15 16.89 8.74
C GLU A 390 -19.89 16.78 9.63
N MET A 391 -18.98 17.77 9.58
CA MET A 391 -17.81 17.83 10.47
C MET A 391 -18.13 18.49 11.82
N SER A 392 -19.10 19.42 11.87
CA SER A 392 -19.50 20.15 13.09
C SER A 392 -20.73 19.59 13.80
N THR A 393 -21.41 18.60 13.23
CA THR A 393 -22.27 17.69 13.99
C THR A 393 -21.31 16.89 14.86
N GLU A 394 -21.07 17.40 16.07
CA GLU A 394 -20.79 16.54 17.21
C GLU A 394 -21.84 15.43 17.13
N THR A 395 -21.45 14.29 16.57
CA THR A 395 -22.20 13.06 16.75
C THR A 395 -22.37 12.96 18.26
N SER A 396 -23.60 12.75 18.74
CA SER A 396 -23.88 12.89 20.18
C SER A 396 -23.10 11.89 21.06
N GLU A 397 -22.22 11.09 20.45
CA GLU A 397 -21.40 10.07 21.04
C GLU A 397 -19.99 10.05 20.40
N THR A 398 -19.29 11.19 20.35
CA THR A 398 -17.87 11.30 19.92
C THR A 398 -16.98 10.19 20.50
N HIS A 399 -17.17 9.82 21.75
CA HIS A 399 -16.50 8.70 22.42
C HIS A 399 -16.74 7.30 21.80
N LYS A 400 -17.57 7.15 20.77
CA LYS A 400 -17.81 5.91 20.02
C LYS A 400 -17.27 5.92 18.60
N THR A 401 -16.59 7.01 18.19
CA THR A 401 -16.03 7.10 16.84
C THR A 401 -14.81 6.19 16.66
N ASP A 402 -14.57 5.83 15.40
CA ASP A 402 -13.40 5.10 14.94
C ASP A 402 -12.38 6.10 14.37
N SER A 403 -11.23 6.25 15.05
CA SER A 403 -10.11 7.10 14.63
C SER A 403 -9.62 6.87 13.20
N VAL A 404 -9.65 5.64 12.68
CA VAL A 404 -9.25 5.33 11.30
C VAL A 404 -10.30 5.86 10.32
N GLU A 405 -11.58 5.73 10.66
CA GLU A 405 -12.67 6.28 9.84
C GLU A 405 -12.71 7.82 9.92
N GLU A 406 -12.39 8.43 11.07
CA GLU A 406 -12.18 9.88 11.15
C GLU A 406 -11.05 10.32 10.23
N GLY A 407 -9.93 9.58 10.21
CA GLY A 407 -8.84 9.81 9.27
C GLY A 407 -9.29 9.72 7.81
N ARG A 408 -10.11 8.73 7.47
CA ARG A 408 -10.73 8.62 6.13
C ARG A 408 -11.63 9.82 5.80
N ARG A 409 -12.39 10.34 6.77
CA ARG A 409 -13.22 11.55 6.61
C ARG A 409 -12.37 12.79 6.38
N VAL A 410 -11.25 12.95 7.09
CA VAL A 410 -10.32 14.06 6.87
C VAL A 410 -9.68 13.97 5.48
N VAL A 411 -9.29 12.77 5.02
CA VAL A 411 -8.86 12.57 3.62
C VAL A 411 -9.96 13.03 2.66
N LYS A 412 -11.20 12.53 2.83
CA LYS A 412 -12.36 12.92 1.99
C LYS A 412 -12.55 14.44 1.97
N TRP A 413 -12.42 15.13 3.10
CA TRP A 413 -12.50 16.58 3.20
C TRP A 413 -11.39 17.29 2.40
N ILE A 414 -10.13 16.84 2.54
CA ILE A 414 -8.98 17.41 1.81
C ILE A 414 -9.15 17.29 0.29
N ILE A 415 -9.63 16.14 -0.21
CA ILE A 415 -9.72 15.89 -1.67
C ILE A 415 -11.12 16.09 -2.27
N PHE A 416 -12.10 16.55 -1.48
CA PHE A 416 -13.47 16.76 -1.97
C PHE A 416 -13.49 17.64 -3.25
N PRO A 417 -14.22 17.27 -4.32
CA PRO A 417 -15.29 16.26 -4.37
C PRO A 417 -14.82 14.85 -4.82
N ILE A 418 -13.52 14.58 -4.83
CA ILE A 418 -12.98 13.28 -5.19
C ILE A 418 -13.27 12.27 -4.08
N LYS A 419 -13.85 11.12 -4.45
CA LYS A 419 -14.09 10.02 -3.51
C LYS A 419 -12.76 9.35 -3.12
N PRO A 420 -12.49 9.06 -1.83
CA PRO A 420 -11.25 8.40 -1.41
C PRO A 420 -10.90 7.14 -2.19
N ASN A 421 -11.86 6.23 -2.42
CA ASN A 421 -11.60 5.00 -3.19
C ASN A 421 -11.17 5.27 -4.63
N PHE A 422 -11.68 6.33 -5.24
CA PHE A 422 -11.25 6.75 -6.58
C PHE A 422 -9.84 7.34 -6.53
N PHE A 423 -9.55 8.16 -5.51
CA PHE A 423 -8.23 8.73 -5.29
C PHE A 423 -7.14 7.66 -5.15
N PHE A 424 -7.31 6.72 -4.22
CA PHE A 424 -6.34 5.67 -3.95
C PHE A 424 -6.17 4.68 -5.11
N LYS A 425 -7.19 4.52 -5.95
CA LYS A 425 -7.11 3.63 -7.11
C LYS A 425 -6.35 4.24 -8.30
N TYR A 426 -6.49 5.54 -8.53
CA TYR A 426 -6.07 6.17 -9.78
C TYR A 426 -5.01 7.26 -9.66
N PHE A 427 -4.78 7.82 -8.46
CA PHE A 427 -3.79 8.88 -8.26
C PHE A 427 -2.69 8.49 -7.29
N TRP A 428 -3.04 7.87 -6.16
CA TRP A 428 -2.08 7.50 -5.12
C TRP A 428 -0.91 6.67 -5.71
N GLU A 429 0.32 7.15 -5.48
CA GLU A 429 1.58 6.61 -6.01
C GLU A 429 1.64 6.46 -7.55
N GLN A 430 0.75 7.12 -8.29
CA GLN A 430 0.65 6.99 -9.75
C GLN A 430 0.79 8.33 -10.47
N THR A 431 0.01 9.33 -10.07
CA THR A 431 0.00 10.62 -10.78
C THR A 431 -0.53 11.76 -9.92
N ALA A 432 -0.30 12.99 -10.37
CA ALA A 432 -0.73 14.19 -9.67
C ALA A 432 -2.25 14.40 -9.76
N CYS A 433 -2.82 14.98 -8.71
CA CYS A 433 -4.25 15.27 -8.59
C CYS A 433 -4.44 16.73 -8.19
N LEU A 434 -5.18 17.50 -9.00
CA LEU A 434 -5.49 18.90 -8.74
C LEU A 434 -6.99 19.07 -8.48
N VAL A 435 -7.32 19.56 -7.28
CA VAL A 435 -8.66 19.95 -6.85
C VAL A 435 -8.74 21.46 -6.78
N GLN A 436 -9.49 22.08 -7.69
CA GLN A 436 -9.69 23.53 -7.72
C GLN A 436 -11.02 23.90 -7.07
N ARG A 437 -10.96 24.72 -6.00
CA ARG A 437 -12.12 25.18 -5.24
C ARG A 437 -12.43 26.65 -5.54
N THR A 438 -13.69 27.01 -5.36
CA THR A 438 -14.16 28.39 -5.45
C THR A 438 -14.27 29.07 -4.08
N ASN A 439 -14.17 28.31 -2.99
CA ASN A 439 -14.22 28.82 -1.61
C ASN A 439 -12.80 29.06 -1.07
N PRO A 440 -12.32 30.32 -1.02
CA PRO A 440 -10.98 30.64 -0.53
C PRO A 440 -10.81 30.45 0.98
N LYS A 441 -11.90 30.31 1.74
CA LYS A 441 -11.86 30.16 3.20
C LYS A 441 -11.78 28.71 3.66
N TYR A 442 -11.85 27.74 2.74
CA TYR A 442 -11.97 26.31 3.04
C TYR A 442 -10.92 25.77 4.01
N PHE A 443 -9.68 26.28 3.95
CA PHE A 443 -8.57 25.89 4.83
C PHE A 443 -8.07 27.02 5.74
N GLN A 444 -8.76 28.16 5.78
CA GLN A 444 -8.31 29.37 6.48
C GLN A 444 -8.12 29.14 8.00
N SER A 445 -8.81 28.17 8.58
CA SER A 445 -8.70 27.83 10.00
C SER A 445 -7.43 27.07 10.38
N LEU A 446 -6.70 26.50 9.40
CA LEU A 446 -5.49 25.72 9.67
C LEU A 446 -4.28 26.59 9.97
N ILE A 447 -4.11 27.68 9.22
CA ILE A 447 -3.04 28.66 9.41
C ILE A 447 -3.40 29.98 8.72
N SER A 448 -2.78 31.07 9.16
CA SER A 448 -2.80 32.36 8.46
C SER A 448 -1.48 33.09 8.66
N PHE A 449 -1.25 34.14 7.86
CA PHE A 449 -0.11 35.04 8.08
C PHE A 449 -0.08 35.57 9.52
N LYS A 450 -1.24 35.97 10.06
CA LYS A 450 -1.38 36.47 11.42
C LYS A 450 -0.98 35.43 12.47
N MET A 451 -1.40 34.18 12.28
CA MET A 451 -1.01 33.09 13.17
C MET A 451 0.51 32.84 13.15
N LEU A 452 1.16 32.95 11.99
CA LEU A 452 2.62 32.84 11.90
C LEU A 452 3.32 33.97 12.70
N ASP A 453 2.85 35.21 12.59
CA ASP A 453 3.38 36.32 13.39
C ASP A 453 3.21 36.10 14.90
N GLU A 454 2.03 35.63 15.31
CA GLU A 454 1.78 35.26 16.71
C GLU A 454 2.68 34.13 17.19
N ILE A 455 2.97 33.13 16.34
CA ILE A 455 3.90 32.04 16.67
C ILE A 455 5.31 32.59 16.95
N LEU A 456 5.81 33.48 16.09
CA LEU A 456 7.13 34.09 16.24
C LEU A 456 7.27 34.90 17.53
N ILE A 457 6.17 35.52 17.99
CA ILE A 457 6.12 36.31 19.23
C ILE A 457 6.04 35.40 20.46
N ARG A 458 5.08 34.47 20.46
CA ARG A 458 4.68 33.69 21.65
C ARG A 458 5.59 32.50 21.93
N HIS A 459 6.22 31.95 20.89
CA HIS A 459 7.07 30.77 21.02
C HIS A 459 8.54 31.11 20.77
N HIS A 460 9.42 30.22 21.25
CA HIS A 460 10.85 30.32 21.01
C HIS A 460 11.18 29.48 19.77
N LEU A 461 11.27 30.12 18.61
CA LEU A 461 11.67 29.48 17.36
C LEU A 461 13.11 29.87 17.05
N ASP A 462 13.95 28.90 16.74
CA ASP A 462 15.29 29.13 16.23
C ASP A 462 15.32 28.98 14.71
N PHE A 463 16.13 29.83 14.07
CA PHE A 463 16.49 29.61 12.67
C PHE A 463 17.20 28.27 12.51
N THR A 464 17.04 27.61 11.36
CA THR A 464 17.59 26.27 11.04
C THR A 464 16.94 25.10 11.79
N VAL A 465 16.44 25.31 13.00
CA VAL A 465 15.75 24.28 13.80
C VAL A 465 14.26 24.27 13.49
N ASN A 466 13.59 25.43 13.60
CA ASN A 466 12.15 25.55 13.42
C ASN A 466 11.81 26.33 12.15
N LEU A 467 12.64 27.29 11.76
CA LEU A 467 12.33 28.19 10.65
C LEU A 467 13.52 28.35 9.71
N ASP A 468 13.25 28.27 8.41
CA ASP A 468 14.23 28.56 7.36
C ASP A 468 13.81 29.78 6.53
N VAL A 469 14.80 30.58 6.17
CA VAL A 469 14.72 31.66 5.20
C VAL A 469 15.41 31.21 3.92
N THR A 470 14.68 31.18 2.80
CA THR A 470 15.21 30.69 1.52
C THR A 470 14.88 31.60 0.35
N THR A 471 15.74 31.60 -0.65
CA THR A 471 15.52 32.32 -1.91
C THR A 471 16.04 31.47 -3.07
N TYR A 472 15.39 31.58 -4.23
CA TYR A 472 15.87 31.05 -5.49
C TYR A 472 15.88 32.16 -6.53
N LYS A 473 17.08 32.62 -6.87
CA LYS A 473 17.32 33.71 -7.83
C LYS A 473 18.45 33.28 -8.75
N ASN A 474 18.36 33.62 -10.04
CA ASN A 474 19.40 33.33 -11.05
C ASN A 474 19.85 31.86 -11.08
N GLY A 475 18.91 30.91 -10.99
CA GLY A 475 19.20 29.48 -11.01
C GLY A 475 19.84 28.92 -9.73
N LYS A 476 20.03 29.73 -8.68
CA LYS A 476 20.70 29.31 -7.45
C LYS A 476 19.77 29.42 -6.25
N ARG A 477 19.67 28.32 -5.49
CA ARG A 477 18.97 28.25 -4.21
C ARG A 477 19.92 28.61 -3.07
N GLU A 478 19.50 29.52 -2.20
CA GLU A 478 20.26 29.97 -1.03
C GLU A 478 19.41 29.82 0.25
N THR A 479 20.08 29.47 1.36
CA THR A 479 19.51 29.57 2.72
C THR A 479 20.19 30.73 3.41
N LEU A 480 19.40 31.65 3.97
CA LEU A 480 19.87 32.89 4.58
C LEU A 480 19.57 32.90 6.09
N ASN A 481 19.56 31.72 6.72
CA ASN A 481 19.32 31.59 8.15
C ASN A 481 20.44 32.27 8.94
N PRO A 482 20.15 33.32 9.74
CA PRO A 482 21.10 33.79 10.72
C PRO A 482 21.16 32.82 11.91
N GLU A 483 22.10 33.03 12.83
CA GLU A 483 22.15 32.26 14.07
C GLU A 483 21.12 32.76 15.09
N GLY A 484 20.54 31.83 15.86
CA GLY A 484 19.68 32.11 17.01
C GLY A 484 18.19 32.27 16.69
N ARG A 485 17.50 33.04 17.54
CA ARG A 485 16.04 33.12 17.59
C ARG A 485 15.45 33.87 16.40
N ALA A 486 14.43 33.28 15.79
CA ALA A 486 13.58 33.88 14.76
C ALA A 486 12.52 34.79 15.38
N LEU A 487 12.87 36.07 15.58
CA LEU A 487 11.94 37.12 16.00
C LEU A 487 11.30 37.83 14.80
N PRO A 488 10.07 38.38 14.94
CA PRO A 488 9.33 38.99 13.83
C PRO A 488 10.14 40.03 13.02
N PRO A 489 10.85 41.01 13.61
CA PRO A 489 11.57 42.02 12.82
C PRO A 489 12.62 41.42 11.88
N ALA A 490 13.33 40.37 12.31
CA ALA A 490 14.33 39.70 11.48
C ALA A 490 13.66 38.89 10.36
N VAL A 491 12.64 38.08 10.69
CA VAL A 491 11.91 37.25 9.73
C VAL A 491 11.23 38.12 8.66
N TRP A 492 10.56 39.19 9.06
CA TRP A 492 9.87 40.10 8.15
C TRP A 492 10.82 40.98 7.36
N GLY A 493 12.00 41.30 7.90
CA GLY A 493 13.10 41.91 7.15
C GLY A 493 13.46 41.05 5.93
N PHE A 494 13.81 39.78 6.15
CA PHE A 494 14.10 38.85 5.04
C PHE A 494 12.93 38.66 4.08
N TYR A 495 11.70 38.55 4.60
CA TYR A 495 10.50 38.43 3.75
C TYR A 495 10.34 39.64 2.82
N SER A 496 10.59 40.86 3.32
CA SER A 496 10.53 42.09 2.53
C SER A 496 11.61 42.17 1.44
N GLU A 497 12.72 41.45 1.60
CA GLU A 497 13.79 41.30 0.59
C GLU A 497 13.50 40.23 -0.48
N GLY A 498 12.30 39.65 -0.45
CA GLY A 498 11.85 38.64 -1.40
C GLY A 498 12.21 37.20 -1.00
N CYS A 499 12.56 36.96 0.27
CA CYS A 499 12.85 35.60 0.75
C CYS A 499 11.55 34.88 1.15
N SER A 500 11.49 33.57 0.88
CA SER A 500 10.47 32.69 1.43
C SER A 500 10.78 32.31 2.87
N ILE A 501 9.73 32.19 3.67
CA ILE A 501 9.77 31.70 5.04
C ILE A 501 9.18 30.30 5.07
N ARG A 502 9.96 29.32 5.54
CA ARG A 502 9.51 27.95 5.78
C ARG A 502 9.46 27.69 7.27
N LEU A 503 8.29 27.38 7.81
CA LEU A 503 8.11 26.91 9.18
C LEU A 503 8.01 25.38 9.18
N LEU A 504 8.94 24.74 9.88
CA LEU A 504 8.99 23.31 10.10
C LEU A 504 8.06 22.92 11.24
N ASN A 505 7.32 21.83 11.09
CA ASN A 505 6.43 21.28 12.11
C ASN A 505 5.46 22.32 12.75
N PRO A 506 4.68 23.09 11.95
CA PRO A 506 3.75 24.09 12.47
C PRO A 506 2.64 23.49 13.35
N SER A 507 2.35 22.19 13.25
CA SER A 507 1.41 21.46 14.13
C SER A 507 1.85 21.45 15.61
N ALA A 508 3.12 21.69 15.92
CA ALA A 508 3.57 21.89 17.29
C ALA A 508 2.89 23.12 17.94
N TYR A 509 2.56 24.14 17.15
CA TYR A 509 2.01 25.41 17.62
C TYR A 509 0.52 25.58 17.28
N LEU A 510 0.06 24.93 16.21
CA LEU A 510 -1.30 25.09 15.67
C LEU A 510 -2.15 23.86 15.98
N THR A 511 -3.01 23.95 16.99
CA THR A 511 -3.86 22.83 17.44
C THR A 511 -4.73 22.25 16.34
N ARG A 512 -5.36 23.08 15.48
CA ARG A 512 -6.20 22.58 14.38
C ARG A 512 -5.41 21.82 13.32
N LEU A 513 -4.19 22.27 13.01
CA LEU A 513 -3.32 21.54 12.10
C LEU A 513 -2.81 20.25 12.73
N ARG A 514 -2.54 20.26 14.05
CA ARG A 514 -2.21 19.05 14.81
C ARG A 514 -3.34 18.03 14.80
N GLU A 515 -4.59 18.46 14.94
CA GLU A 515 -5.78 17.59 14.79
C GLU A 515 -5.78 16.91 13.42
N VAL A 516 -5.56 17.67 12.35
CA VAL A 516 -5.47 17.08 11.00
C VAL A 516 -4.34 16.05 10.90
N CYS A 517 -3.12 16.36 11.36
CA CYS A 517 -2.00 15.43 11.30
C CYS A 517 -2.23 14.16 12.14
N THR A 518 -2.70 14.31 13.39
CA THR A 518 -2.96 13.20 14.33
C THR A 518 -4.11 12.29 13.88
N VAL A 519 -5.11 12.83 13.21
CA VAL A 519 -6.22 12.03 12.67
C VAL A 519 -5.81 11.35 11.36
N LEU A 520 -5.00 12.00 10.51
CA LEU A 520 -4.50 11.38 9.28
C LEU A 520 -3.48 10.26 9.55
N GLN A 521 -2.62 10.36 10.56
CA GLN A 521 -1.66 9.28 10.86
C GLN A 521 -2.35 7.96 11.25
N GLU A 522 -3.54 8.04 11.86
CA GLU A 522 -4.35 6.87 12.18
C GLU A 522 -4.84 6.15 10.91
N PHE A 523 -5.18 6.91 9.86
CA PHE A 523 -5.60 6.34 8.59
C PHE A 523 -4.44 5.82 7.75
N PHE A 524 -3.32 6.54 7.72
CA PHE A 524 -2.16 6.17 6.90
C PHE A 524 -1.22 5.16 7.57
N HIS A 525 -1.41 4.86 8.86
CA HIS A 525 -0.54 3.98 9.66
C HIS A 525 0.94 4.39 9.61
N CYS A 526 1.20 5.69 9.47
CA CYS A 526 2.53 6.26 9.46
C CYS A 526 2.46 7.72 9.90
N LYS A 527 3.62 8.27 10.21
CA LYS A 527 3.77 9.68 10.56
C LYS A 527 3.22 10.58 9.45
N VAL A 528 2.41 11.57 9.85
CA VAL A 528 1.94 12.66 8.98
C VAL A 528 2.52 13.95 9.52
N GLU A 529 3.29 14.65 8.68
CA GLU A 529 3.89 15.93 9.03
C GLU A 529 3.32 17.07 8.20
N ALA A 530 3.50 18.29 8.70
CA ALA A 530 3.22 19.49 7.95
C ALA A 530 4.48 20.35 7.85
N ASN A 531 4.64 21.02 6.72
CA ASN A 531 5.50 22.19 6.58
C ASN A 531 4.67 23.35 6.05
N MET A 532 4.92 24.56 6.54
CA MET A 532 4.31 25.76 6.00
C MET A 532 5.33 26.54 5.17
N TYR A 533 4.88 27.09 4.05
CA TYR A 533 5.65 27.96 3.19
C TYR A 533 4.91 29.27 2.93
N LEU A 534 5.52 30.37 3.34
CA LEU A 534 5.09 31.73 3.05
C LEU A 534 6.08 32.35 2.06
N THR A 535 5.62 32.72 0.87
CA THR A 535 6.47 33.30 -0.18
C THR A 535 5.93 34.68 -0.59
N PRO A 536 6.79 35.71 -0.68
CA PRO A 536 6.38 37.06 -1.08
C PRO A 536 6.02 37.15 -2.57
N PRO A 537 5.31 38.21 -2.99
CA PRO A 537 4.97 38.42 -4.40
C PRO A 537 6.19 38.41 -5.32
N ASN A 538 6.01 37.95 -6.56
CA ASN A 538 7.04 37.89 -7.60
C ASN A 538 8.35 37.20 -7.16
N SER A 539 8.27 36.09 -6.42
CA SER A 539 9.45 35.40 -5.91
C SER A 539 9.30 33.88 -5.90
N GLN A 540 10.44 33.21 -5.84
CA GLN A 540 10.59 31.76 -5.72
C GLN A 540 11.54 31.45 -4.57
N GLY A 541 11.14 30.55 -3.67
CA GLY A 541 11.92 30.20 -2.48
C GLY A 541 12.87 29.01 -2.65
N PHE A 542 12.54 28.11 -3.57
CA PHE A 542 13.21 26.81 -3.72
C PHE A 542 13.45 26.53 -5.20
N ALA A 543 14.60 25.91 -5.49
CA ALA A 543 14.90 25.36 -6.82
C ALA A 543 13.96 24.17 -7.11
N PRO A 544 13.83 23.76 -8.38
CA PRO A 544 13.14 22.52 -8.71
C PRO A 544 13.79 21.29 -8.02
N HIS A 545 12.96 20.44 -7.43
CA HIS A 545 13.40 19.22 -6.71
C HIS A 545 12.24 18.22 -6.61
N TYR A 546 12.52 16.98 -6.20
CA TYR A 546 11.52 16.05 -5.70
C TYR A 546 11.82 15.66 -4.25
N ASP A 547 10.78 15.25 -3.52
CA ASP A 547 10.87 14.76 -2.15
C ASP A 547 10.66 13.23 -2.08
N ASP A 548 10.93 12.66 -0.90
CA ASP A 548 10.76 11.25 -0.53
C ASP A 548 9.43 10.94 0.17
N ILE A 549 8.44 11.83 0.01
CA ILE A 549 7.12 11.76 0.64
C ILE A 549 5.99 11.91 -0.37
N GLU A 550 4.82 11.39 -0.02
CA GLU A 550 3.57 11.69 -0.71
C GLU A 550 3.09 13.06 -0.25
N ALA A 551 2.98 14.02 -1.18
CA ALA A 551 2.72 15.41 -0.86
C ALA A 551 1.25 15.78 -1.12
N PHE A 552 0.60 16.40 -0.14
CA PHE A 552 -0.62 17.18 -0.34
C PHE A 552 -0.33 18.66 -0.08
N VAL A 553 -0.24 19.45 -1.14
CA VAL A 553 -0.14 20.92 -1.07
C VAL A 553 -1.53 21.50 -0.89
N ILE A 554 -1.77 22.15 0.24
CA ILE A 554 -3.00 22.83 0.62
C ILE A 554 -2.78 24.34 0.53
N GLN A 555 -3.37 25.00 -0.47
CA GLN A 555 -3.21 26.44 -0.66
C GLN A 555 -4.14 27.19 0.29
N VAL A 556 -3.59 28.01 1.19
CA VAL A 556 -4.33 28.64 2.29
C VAL A 556 -4.57 30.13 2.05
N GLU A 557 -3.55 30.88 1.62
CA GLU A 557 -3.69 32.28 1.24
C GLU A 557 -2.99 32.57 -0.09
N GLY A 558 -3.49 33.59 -0.79
CA GLY A 558 -2.85 34.12 -1.99
C GLY A 558 -2.80 33.12 -3.15
N ARG A 559 -1.79 33.25 -4.02
CA ARG A 559 -1.69 32.52 -5.29
C ARG A 559 -0.27 32.10 -5.62
N LYS A 560 -0.11 30.88 -6.13
CA LYS A 560 1.20 30.34 -6.53
C LYS A 560 1.08 29.50 -7.80
N ARG A 561 1.94 29.75 -8.77
CA ARG A 561 2.09 28.93 -9.97
C ARG A 561 2.97 27.73 -9.67
N TRP A 562 2.42 26.54 -9.82
CA TRP A 562 3.09 25.26 -9.61
C TRP A 562 3.40 24.60 -10.94
N LEU A 563 4.65 24.18 -11.10
CA LEU A 563 5.11 23.38 -12.22
C LEU A 563 5.55 22.01 -11.70
N LEU A 564 4.92 20.94 -12.18
CA LEU A 564 5.31 19.55 -11.90
C LEU A 564 5.90 18.91 -13.15
N TYR A 565 6.87 18.02 -12.96
CA TYR A 565 7.57 17.30 -14.02
C TYR A 565 7.72 15.82 -13.63
N GLU A 566 7.79 14.96 -14.63
CA GLU A 566 8.34 13.63 -14.43
C GLU A 566 9.83 13.75 -14.05
N PRO A 567 10.35 12.88 -13.17
CA PRO A 567 11.76 12.88 -12.83
C PRO A 567 12.61 12.61 -14.08
N PRO A 568 13.78 13.29 -14.25
CA PRO A 568 14.63 13.08 -15.43
C PRO A 568 15.17 11.64 -15.58
N LYS A 569 15.20 10.87 -14.49
CA LYS A 569 15.65 9.48 -14.47
C LYS A 569 14.48 8.59 -14.08
N GLU A 570 14.26 7.53 -14.86
CA GLU A 570 13.22 6.53 -14.57
C GLU A 570 13.36 5.91 -13.16
N ALA A 571 14.59 5.72 -12.69
CA ALA A 571 14.88 5.15 -11.37
C ALA A 571 14.43 6.03 -10.20
N ASP A 572 14.11 7.30 -10.45
CA ASP A 572 13.67 8.27 -9.45
C ASP A 572 12.12 8.31 -9.34
N HIS A 573 11.38 7.53 -10.14
CA HIS A 573 9.95 7.32 -9.90
C HIS A 573 9.73 6.63 -8.54
N LEU A 574 8.83 7.20 -7.72
CA LEU A 574 8.60 6.76 -6.34
C LEU A 574 9.89 6.76 -5.49
N ALA A 575 10.75 7.77 -5.70
CA ALA A 575 12.02 7.94 -5.01
C ALA A 575 11.90 7.78 -3.49
N ARG A 576 12.85 7.04 -2.90
CA ARG A 576 12.93 6.80 -1.45
C ARG A 576 13.76 7.84 -0.69
N ILE A 577 14.41 8.75 -1.41
CA ILE A 577 15.32 9.77 -0.90
C ILE A 577 15.09 11.03 -1.74
N SER A 578 15.02 12.22 -1.14
CA SER A 578 14.84 13.48 -1.87
C SER A 578 16.01 13.78 -2.82
N SER A 579 15.73 14.54 -3.88
CA SER A 579 16.74 14.95 -4.86
C SER A 579 17.64 16.06 -4.33
N GLY A 580 18.71 16.34 -5.09
CA GLY A 580 19.33 17.66 -5.07
C GLY A 580 18.45 18.71 -5.77
N ASN A 581 18.96 19.95 -5.85
CA ASN A 581 18.34 20.98 -6.66
C ASN A 581 18.66 20.73 -8.14
N TYR A 582 17.66 20.80 -9.02
CA TYR A 582 17.83 20.75 -10.46
C TYR A 582 17.96 22.16 -11.05
N ASP A 583 18.74 22.26 -12.12
CA ASP A 583 18.74 23.40 -13.01
C ASP A 583 17.58 23.28 -14.02
N GLN A 584 17.07 24.41 -14.51
CA GLN A 584 15.88 24.42 -15.37
C GLN A 584 16.10 23.68 -16.70
N GLU A 585 17.34 23.66 -17.19
CA GLU A 585 17.76 22.99 -18.42
C GLU A 585 17.76 21.46 -18.31
N GLN A 586 17.77 20.93 -17.10
CA GLN A 586 17.69 19.49 -16.84
C GLN A 586 16.24 18.97 -16.93
N LEU A 587 15.26 19.87 -16.95
CA LEU A 587 13.85 19.53 -16.89
C LEU A 587 13.21 19.60 -18.27
N GLY A 588 12.30 18.65 -18.52
CA GLY A 588 11.48 18.63 -19.72
C GLY A 588 10.29 19.58 -19.65
N LYS A 589 9.26 19.30 -20.43
CA LYS A 589 7.98 20.02 -20.37
C LYS A 589 7.26 19.66 -19.05
N PRO A 590 6.69 20.63 -18.32
CA PRO A 590 5.88 20.32 -17.14
C PRO A 590 4.65 19.47 -17.51
N ILE A 591 4.33 18.48 -16.66
CA ILE A 591 3.09 17.70 -16.71
C ILE A 591 1.92 18.47 -16.10
N ILE A 592 2.18 19.37 -15.14
CA ILE A 592 1.22 20.33 -14.61
C ILE A 592 1.89 21.70 -14.59
N ASP A 593 1.17 22.72 -15.06
CA ASP A 593 1.56 24.13 -15.01
C ASP A 593 0.31 24.95 -14.70
N GLU A 594 0.01 25.12 -13.41
CA GLU A 594 -1.26 25.68 -12.93
C GLU A 594 -1.03 26.66 -11.78
N VAL A 595 -1.91 27.65 -11.66
CA VAL A 595 -1.92 28.60 -10.54
C VAL A 595 -2.91 28.12 -9.50
N LEU A 596 -2.42 27.75 -8.31
CA LEU A 596 -3.25 27.45 -7.16
C LEU A 596 -3.72 28.75 -6.51
N SER A 597 -4.99 28.79 -6.14
CA SER A 597 -5.61 29.83 -5.33
C SER A 597 -6.01 29.28 -3.96
N ALA A 598 -6.21 30.14 -2.97
CA ALA A 598 -6.69 29.73 -1.65
C ALA A 598 -7.89 28.76 -1.75
N GLY A 599 -7.85 27.67 -0.99
CA GLY A 599 -8.83 26.57 -1.06
C GLY A 599 -8.43 25.40 -1.98
N ASP A 600 -7.48 25.58 -2.89
CA ASP A 600 -7.05 24.52 -3.80
C ASP A 600 -6.17 23.47 -3.10
N VAL A 601 -6.21 22.24 -3.61
CA VAL A 601 -5.31 21.15 -3.19
C VAL A 601 -4.63 20.54 -4.40
N LEU A 602 -3.32 20.36 -4.30
CA LEU A 602 -2.49 19.65 -5.28
C LEU A 602 -1.79 18.47 -4.59
N TYR A 603 -2.12 17.26 -5.01
CA TYR A 603 -1.41 16.04 -4.61
C TYR A 603 -0.43 15.62 -5.70
N PHE A 604 0.72 15.09 -5.31
CA PHE A 604 1.62 14.36 -6.21
C PHE A 604 2.47 13.31 -5.48
N PRO A 605 2.81 12.19 -6.15
CA PRO A 605 3.67 11.16 -5.56
C PRO A 605 5.11 11.62 -5.34
N ARG A 606 5.80 10.96 -4.41
CA ARG A 606 7.25 11.11 -4.22
C ARG A 606 8.01 10.82 -5.53
N GLY A 607 9.11 11.53 -5.74
CA GLY A 607 9.84 11.51 -7.02
C GLY A 607 9.29 12.44 -8.10
N THR A 608 8.11 13.07 -7.90
CA THR A 608 7.61 14.11 -8.83
C THR A 608 8.42 15.39 -8.63
N VAL A 609 9.18 15.81 -9.66
CA VAL A 609 9.92 17.08 -9.59
C VAL A 609 8.94 18.23 -9.62
N HIS A 610 9.11 19.20 -8.73
CA HIS A 610 8.21 20.33 -8.59
C HIS A 610 8.95 21.63 -8.30
N GLN A 611 8.34 22.73 -8.72
CA GLN A 611 8.74 24.07 -8.33
C GLN A 611 7.51 24.99 -8.27
N ALA A 612 7.60 26.06 -7.48
CA ALA A 612 6.49 26.98 -7.32
C ALA A 612 6.94 28.43 -7.23
N ILE A 613 6.31 29.30 -8.04
CA ILE A 613 6.61 30.72 -8.18
C ILE A 613 5.37 31.51 -7.78
N THR A 614 5.56 32.55 -6.97
CA THR A 614 4.44 33.40 -6.54
C THR A 614 4.12 34.44 -7.59
N GLU A 615 2.83 34.71 -7.80
CA GLU A 615 2.35 35.71 -8.75
C GLU A 615 2.81 37.14 -8.38
N GLU A 616 2.78 38.07 -9.34
CA GLU A 616 3.41 39.40 -9.19
C GLU A 616 2.83 40.27 -8.06
N GLN A 617 1.53 40.18 -7.79
CA GLN A 617 0.81 41.10 -6.90
C GLN A 617 0.19 40.43 -5.67
N GLN A 618 0.49 39.15 -5.43
CA GLN A 618 -0.06 38.41 -4.29
C GLN A 618 1.06 37.62 -3.63
N HIS A 619 1.03 37.48 -2.30
CA HIS A 619 1.85 36.49 -1.64
C HIS A 619 1.27 35.09 -1.86
N SER A 620 1.93 34.08 -1.30
CA SER A 620 1.37 32.74 -1.19
C SER A 620 1.67 32.16 0.19
N LEU A 621 0.65 31.60 0.83
CA LEU A 621 0.78 30.75 2.02
C LEU A 621 0.17 29.39 1.72
N HIS A 622 0.97 28.33 1.87
CA HIS A 622 0.46 26.96 1.77
C HIS A 622 1.04 26.06 2.85
N ILE A 623 0.33 24.98 3.11
CA ILE A 623 0.80 23.85 3.91
C ILE A 623 1.11 22.71 2.95
N THR A 624 2.23 22.03 3.15
CA THR A 624 2.48 20.71 2.55
C THR A 624 2.30 19.68 3.65
N LEU A 625 1.26 18.84 3.53
CA LEU A 625 1.17 17.62 4.33
C LEU A 625 2.03 16.55 3.67
N SER A 626 2.98 16.02 4.44
CA SER A 626 3.94 15.00 4.03
C SER A 626 3.56 13.67 4.68
N VAL A 627 3.42 12.64 3.86
CA VAL A 627 2.95 11.31 4.30
C VAL A 627 3.80 10.21 3.66
N TYR A 628 3.78 9.01 4.25
CA TYR A 628 4.30 7.78 3.62
C TYR A 628 5.82 7.73 3.41
N GLN A 629 6.59 8.52 4.18
CA GLN A 629 8.05 8.47 4.15
C GLN A 629 8.53 7.08 4.58
N GLN A 630 9.37 6.44 3.75
CA GLN A 630 9.95 5.13 4.05
C GLN A 630 8.91 4.02 4.35
N GLN A 631 7.75 4.04 3.68
CA GLN A 631 6.68 3.04 3.81
C GLN A 631 6.59 2.07 2.62
N ALA A 632 7.66 1.91 1.84
CA ALA A 632 7.66 1.02 0.68
C ALA A 632 7.88 -0.44 1.07
N TYR A 633 7.54 -1.39 0.17
CA TYR A 633 7.90 -2.81 0.35
C TYR A 633 9.40 -3.02 0.59
N ALA A 634 10.26 -2.17 0.03
CA ALA A 634 11.69 -2.22 0.28
C ALA A 634 12.02 -1.99 1.77
N ASN A 635 11.30 -1.13 2.48
CA ASN A 635 11.50 -0.88 3.91
C ASN A 635 11.09 -2.10 4.76
N LEU A 636 10.00 -2.78 4.38
CA LEU A 636 9.64 -4.05 5.00
C LEU A 636 10.70 -5.11 4.76
N LEU A 637 11.19 -5.26 3.52
CA LEU A 637 12.22 -6.24 3.18
C LEU A 637 13.57 -5.93 3.87
N GLU A 638 13.95 -4.66 3.98
CA GLU A 638 15.17 -4.24 4.70
C GLU A 638 15.11 -4.55 6.20
N THR A 639 13.91 -4.54 6.79
CA THR A 639 13.67 -4.95 8.17
C THR A 639 13.64 -6.48 8.31
N LEU A 640 12.92 -7.15 7.40
CA LEU A 640 12.68 -8.60 7.41
C LEU A 640 13.93 -9.43 7.13
N MET A 641 14.68 -9.10 6.07
CA MET A 641 15.74 -9.97 5.56
C MET A 641 16.89 -10.23 6.56
N PRO A 642 17.36 -9.24 7.35
CA PRO A 642 18.32 -9.49 8.41
C PRO A 642 17.83 -10.49 9.46
N MET A 643 16.54 -10.43 9.82
CA MET A 643 15.92 -11.31 10.82
C MET A 643 15.85 -12.75 10.31
N VAL A 644 15.35 -12.92 9.08
CA VAL A 644 15.29 -14.22 8.39
C VAL A 644 16.69 -14.83 8.27
N LEU A 645 17.68 -14.03 7.85
CA LEU A 645 19.06 -14.48 7.73
C LEU A 645 19.61 -14.96 9.08
N LYS A 646 19.43 -14.18 10.15
CA LYS A 646 19.88 -14.55 11.49
C LYS A 646 19.27 -15.87 11.95
N LYS A 647 17.94 -15.99 11.89
CA LYS A 647 17.22 -17.24 12.26
C LYS A 647 17.64 -18.43 11.41
N ALA A 648 17.84 -18.24 10.10
CA ALA A 648 18.29 -19.29 9.19
C ALA A 648 19.72 -19.76 9.53
N VAL A 649 20.62 -18.81 9.84
CA VAL A 649 22.00 -19.10 10.28
C VAL A 649 22.00 -19.88 11.59
N ASP A 650 21.09 -19.63 12.53
CA ASP A 650 20.99 -20.37 13.79
C ASP A 650 20.47 -21.80 13.59
N ARG A 651 19.56 -22.01 12.64
CA ARG A 651 18.93 -23.32 12.38
C ARG A 651 19.72 -24.21 11.42
N SER A 652 20.50 -23.64 10.50
CA SER A 652 21.11 -24.38 9.40
C SER A 652 22.64 -24.43 9.48
N VAL A 653 23.18 -25.62 9.72
CA VAL A 653 24.64 -25.86 9.62
C VAL A 653 25.16 -25.54 8.22
N ALA A 654 24.36 -25.71 7.17
CA ALA A 654 24.78 -25.42 5.80
C ALA A 654 25.19 -23.94 5.61
N LEU A 655 24.48 -23.01 6.25
CA LEU A 655 24.80 -21.58 6.23
C LEU A 655 26.01 -21.24 7.13
N ARG A 656 26.33 -22.09 8.11
CA ARG A 656 27.49 -21.94 8.99
C ARG A 656 28.76 -22.59 8.45
N ARG A 657 28.71 -23.32 7.33
CA ARG A 657 29.91 -23.89 6.72
C ARG A 657 30.77 -22.76 6.15
N GLY A 658 32.09 -22.85 6.38
CA GLY A 658 33.03 -21.90 5.81
C GLY A 658 33.01 -21.88 4.28
N LEU A 659 33.33 -20.71 3.72
CA LEU A 659 33.49 -20.54 2.27
C LEU A 659 34.65 -21.41 1.75
N PRO A 660 34.59 -21.91 0.50
CA PRO A 660 35.74 -22.58 -0.11
C PRO A 660 36.97 -21.68 -0.10
N LEU A 661 38.13 -22.24 0.23
CA LEU A 661 39.37 -21.45 0.44
C LEU A 661 39.80 -20.64 -0.78
N HIS A 662 39.40 -21.06 -1.98
CA HIS A 662 39.73 -20.39 -3.23
C HIS A 662 38.67 -19.37 -3.68
N THR A 663 37.70 -19.01 -2.83
CA THR A 663 36.57 -18.13 -3.19
C THR A 663 37.04 -16.80 -3.78
N PHE A 664 38.09 -16.20 -3.21
CA PHE A 664 38.60 -14.89 -3.64
C PHE A 664 39.43 -14.93 -4.93
N GLN A 665 39.82 -16.10 -5.41
CA GLN A 665 40.52 -16.29 -6.69
C GLN A 665 39.55 -16.57 -7.85
N VAL A 666 38.26 -16.77 -7.58
CA VAL A 666 37.24 -17.13 -8.59
C VAL A 666 36.04 -16.18 -8.60
N LEU A 667 35.70 -15.58 -7.46
CA LEU A 667 34.63 -14.58 -7.32
C LEU A 667 35.19 -13.20 -6.95
N GLY A 668 34.42 -12.15 -7.27
CA GLY A 668 34.81 -10.74 -7.13
C GLY A 668 34.87 -10.01 -8.48
N ASN A 669 34.84 -8.68 -8.43
CA ASN A 669 34.79 -7.83 -9.64
C ASN A 669 36.01 -8.04 -10.55
N ALA A 670 37.21 -8.21 -9.99
CA ALA A 670 38.43 -8.48 -10.76
C ALA A 670 38.41 -9.83 -11.51
N TYR A 671 37.63 -10.80 -11.02
CA TYR A 671 37.51 -12.14 -11.61
C TYR A 671 36.20 -12.33 -12.37
N LYS A 672 35.49 -11.25 -12.74
CA LYS A 672 34.18 -11.34 -13.42
C LYS A 672 34.25 -12.07 -14.76
N ALA A 673 35.39 -11.97 -15.46
CA ALA A 673 35.66 -12.66 -16.72
C ALA A 673 36.12 -14.13 -16.56
N ASN A 674 36.34 -14.60 -15.32
CA ASN A 674 36.79 -15.97 -15.07
C ASN A 674 35.63 -16.95 -15.21
N ASP A 675 35.41 -17.50 -16.40
CA ASP A 675 34.38 -18.50 -16.67
C ASP A 675 34.87 -19.93 -16.38
N CYS A 676 35.24 -20.18 -15.12
CA CYS A 676 35.62 -21.52 -14.67
C CYS A 676 34.45 -22.23 -13.96
N GLY A 677 34.43 -23.57 -14.02
CA GLY A 677 33.39 -24.37 -13.36
C GLY A 677 33.29 -24.12 -11.85
N SER A 678 34.40 -23.81 -11.18
CA SER A 678 34.39 -23.45 -9.75
C SER A 678 33.60 -22.16 -9.48
N ARG A 679 33.70 -21.15 -10.36
CA ARG A 679 32.91 -19.92 -10.23
C ARG A 679 31.42 -20.23 -10.39
N GLN A 680 31.06 -20.96 -11.44
CA GLN A 680 29.66 -21.33 -11.70
C GLN A 680 29.08 -22.11 -10.53
N LEU A 681 29.79 -23.11 -10.03
CA LEU A 681 29.38 -23.92 -8.88
C LEU A 681 29.19 -23.09 -7.61
N LEU A 682 30.10 -22.13 -7.32
CA LEU A 682 29.96 -21.25 -6.17
C LEU A 682 28.74 -20.31 -6.29
N VAL A 683 28.51 -19.72 -7.48
CA VAL A 683 27.33 -18.88 -7.73
C VAL A 683 26.05 -19.68 -7.53
N GLU A 684 25.95 -20.85 -8.16
CA GLU A 684 24.79 -21.73 -8.01
C GLU A 684 24.57 -22.14 -6.56
N ASN A 685 25.64 -22.46 -5.83
CA ASN A 685 25.52 -22.84 -4.43
C ASN A 685 24.97 -21.69 -3.59
N VAL A 686 25.46 -20.45 -3.76
CA VAL A 686 24.92 -19.28 -3.05
C VAL A 686 23.44 -19.05 -3.40
N GLN A 687 23.07 -19.12 -4.68
CA GLN A 687 21.68 -19.00 -5.10
C GLN A 687 20.79 -20.08 -4.48
N LYS A 688 21.23 -21.34 -4.48
CA LYS A 688 20.52 -22.46 -3.83
C LYS A 688 20.37 -22.24 -2.33
N LEU A 689 21.40 -21.70 -1.66
CA LEU A 689 21.31 -21.37 -0.22
C LEU A 689 20.26 -20.29 0.04
N VAL A 690 20.24 -19.21 -0.76
CA VAL A 690 19.23 -18.14 -0.64
C VAL A 690 17.83 -18.69 -0.83
N THR A 691 17.54 -19.35 -1.97
CA THR A 691 16.20 -19.87 -2.27
C THR A 691 15.75 -20.94 -1.28
N LYS A 692 16.67 -21.71 -0.70
CA LYS A 692 16.31 -22.77 0.25
C LYS A 692 16.11 -22.28 1.68
N TYR A 693 16.93 -21.34 2.14
CA TYR A 693 16.99 -20.99 3.57
C TYR A 693 16.48 -19.59 3.90
N LEU A 694 16.31 -18.70 2.91
CA LEU A 694 15.89 -17.31 3.14
C LEU A 694 14.45 -17.02 2.69
N ILE A 695 13.60 -18.05 2.66
CA ILE A 695 12.15 -17.86 2.49
C ILE A 695 11.57 -17.51 3.87
N PRO A 696 10.97 -16.31 4.05
CA PRO A 696 10.36 -15.92 5.32
C PRO A 696 9.12 -16.77 5.62
N SER A 697 8.93 -17.11 6.89
CA SER A 697 7.65 -17.61 7.40
C SER A 697 6.66 -16.47 7.67
N GLU A 698 5.40 -16.80 7.91
CA GLU A 698 4.39 -15.81 8.34
C GLU A 698 4.84 -15.09 9.62
N ASP A 699 5.31 -15.84 10.62
CA ASP A 699 5.86 -15.28 11.87
C ASP A 699 7.03 -14.31 11.64
N ASP A 700 7.89 -14.57 10.65
CA ASP A 700 9.00 -13.66 10.33
C ASP A 700 8.49 -12.33 9.76
N ILE A 701 7.44 -12.41 8.93
CA ILE A 701 6.79 -11.24 8.34
C ILE A 701 6.08 -10.44 9.42
N ASP A 702 5.32 -11.10 10.30
CA ASP A 702 4.63 -10.45 11.42
C ASP A 702 5.62 -9.73 12.34
N GLU A 703 6.73 -10.38 12.72
CA GLU A 703 7.76 -9.75 13.56
C GLU A 703 8.41 -8.53 12.87
N ALA A 704 8.64 -8.58 11.55
CA ALA A 704 9.17 -7.44 10.81
C ALA A 704 8.17 -6.28 10.75
N VAL A 705 6.88 -6.57 10.58
CA VAL A 705 5.81 -5.58 10.64
C VAL A 705 5.71 -4.97 12.04
N ASP A 706 5.87 -5.76 13.10
CA ASP A 706 5.95 -5.25 14.48
C ASP A 706 7.09 -4.27 14.68
N GLN A 707 8.28 -4.53 14.12
CA GLN A 707 9.40 -3.58 14.20
C GLN A 707 9.13 -2.29 13.43
N MET A 708 8.45 -2.36 12.27
CA MET A 708 8.01 -1.16 11.55
C MET A 708 6.95 -0.38 12.33
N ALA A 709 5.99 -1.08 12.93
CA ALA A 709 4.95 -0.47 13.75
C ALA A 709 5.52 0.15 15.03
N LYS A 710 6.53 -0.45 15.65
CA LYS A 710 7.29 0.11 16.77
C LYS A 710 7.96 1.43 16.38
N LYS A 711 8.57 1.51 15.19
CA LYS A 711 9.10 2.77 14.65
C LYS A 711 7.99 3.82 14.52
N PHE A 712 6.81 3.45 13.99
CA PHE A 712 5.67 4.36 13.95
C PHE A 712 5.25 4.86 15.34
N GLN A 713 5.18 4.00 16.36
CA GLN A 713 4.85 4.43 17.73
C GLN A 713 5.84 5.48 18.27
N HIS A 714 7.10 5.44 17.85
CA HIS A 714 8.09 6.46 18.25
C HIS A 714 7.95 7.77 17.47
N GLU A 715 7.59 7.69 16.19
CA GLU A 715 7.55 8.84 15.28
C GLU A 715 6.20 9.58 15.28
N ALA A 716 5.13 8.94 15.75
CA ALA A 716 3.77 9.45 15.76
C ALA A 716 3.61 10.67 16.68
N LEU A 717 2.72 11.59 16.29
CA LEU A 717 2.25 12.64 17.19
C LEU A 717 1.38 12.03 18.30
N PRO A 718 1.39 12.60 19.53
CA PRO A 718 0.49 12.16 20.59
C PRO A 718 -0.98 12.38 20.20
N PRO A 719 -1.91 11.55 20.70
CA PRO A 719 -3.31 11.68 20.39
C PRO A 719 -3.85 13.00 20.97
N ILE A 720 -4.81 13.61 20.28
CA ILE A 720 -5.60 14.70 20.84
C ILE A 720 -6.81 14.09 21.54
N VAL A 721 -6.89 14.28 22.85
CA VAL A 721 -8.05 13.90 23.66
C VAL A 721 -9.06 15.04 23.60
N LEU A 722 -10.25 14.77 23.05
CA LEU A 722 -11.29 15.78 22.94
C LEU A 722 -11.89 16.09 24.32
N PRO A 723 -12.44 17.29 24.54
CA PRO A 723 -13.08 17.63 25.82
C PRO A 723 -14.18 16.65 26.25
N SER A 724 -14.90 16.06 25.29
CA SER A 724 -15.93 15.04 25.55
C SER A 724 -15.37 13.65 25.88
N GLU A 725 -14.09 13.40 25.59
CA GLU A 725 -13.35 12.18 25.91
C GLU A 725 -12.54 12.33 27.21
N GLU A 726 -12.12 13.54 27.58
CA GLU A 726 -11.35 13.79 28.81
C GLU A 726 -12.01 13.15 30.03
N VAL A 727 -13.30 13.37 30.23
CA VAL A 727 -14.09 12.82 31.36
C VAL A 727 -14.17 11.27 31.42
N ARG A 728 -13.67 10.57 30.39
CA ARG A 728 -13.66 9.11 30.24
C ARG A 728 -12.24 8.52 30.24
N THR A 729 -11.23 9.38 30.30
CA THR A 729 -9.80 9.02 30.24
C THR A 729 -9.10 9.53 31.50
N VAL A 730 -7.85 9.11 31.70
CA VAL A 730 -7.04 9.58 32.84
C VAL A 730 -6.89 11.11 32.85
N HIS A 731 -6.95 11.77 31.70
CA HIS A 731 -6.83 13.23 31.59
C HIS A 731 -7.99 14.00 32.27
N GLY A 732 -9.16 13.38 32.39
CA GLY A 732 -10.31 13.93 33.12
C GLY A 732 -10.35 13.54 34.60
N ALA A 733 -9.48 12.63 35.05
CA ALA A 733 -9.45 12.20 36.46
C ALA A 733 -9.13 13.37 37.38
N ARG A 734 -9.77 13.42 38.55
CA ARG A 734 -9.55 14.45 39.56
C ARG A 734 -9.40 13.80 40.93
N SER A 735 -8.16 13.73 41.40
CA SER A 735 -7.84 13.26 42.74
C SER A 735 -8.00 14.40 43.75
N GLY A 736 -8.64 14.13 44.88
CA GLY A 736 -8.80 15.06 46.00
C GLY A 736 -8.08 14.56 47.26
N ALA A 737 -8.09 15.38 48.30
CA ALA A 737 -7.73 14.94 49.65
C ALA A 737 -9.02 14.74 50.46
N ASP A 738 -9.13 13.64 51.21
CA ASP A 738 -10.18 13.49 52.22
C ASP A 738 -9.90 14.39 53.44
N GLU A 739 -10.80 14.37 54.42
CA GLU A 739 -10.69 15.16 55.66
C GLU A 739 -9.42 14.83 56.47
N GLN A 740 -8.81 13.68 56.25
CA GLN A 740 -7.59 13.22 56.90
C GLN A 740 -6.33 13.49 56.07
N GLY A 741 -6.47 14.08 54.87
CA GLY A 741 -5.38 14.38 53.95
C GLY A 741 -4.94 13.20 53.08
N ASN A 742 -5.67 12.08 53.05
CA ASN A 742 -5.35 10.98 52.16
C ASN A 742 -5.84 11.29 50.74
N CYS A 743 -5.05 10.88 49.74
CA CYS A 743 -5.44 10.99 48.34
C CYS A 743 -6.63 10.06 48.05
N VAL A 744 -7.70 10.63 47.51
CA VAL A 744 -8.86 9.89 47.03
C VAL A 744 -8.97 10.11 45.53
N CYS A 745 -8.70 9.05 44.76
CA CYS A 745 -8.95 9.02 43.33
C CYS A 745 -10.46 8.95 43.07
N ASP A 746 -10.92 9.64 42.03
CA ASP A 746 -12.33 9.69 41.68
C ASP A 746 -12.77 8.64 40.65
N TYR A 747 -11.92 7.67 40.38
CA TYR A 747 -12.20 6.54 39.52
C TYR A 747 -12.09 5.22 40.29
N LYS A 748 -12.95 4.26 39.95
CA LYS A 748 -12.88 2.90 40.48
C LYS A 748 -13.35 1.90 39.43
N PHE A 749 -12.40 1.12 38.92
CA PHE A 749 -12.70 0.03 38.01
C PHE A 749 -13.31 -1.17 38.74
N ASN A 750 -14.23 -1.84 38.05
CA ASN A 750 -14.74 -3.15 38.42
C ASN A 750 -15.00 -3.97 37.15
N GLU A 751 -15.33 -5.23 37.30
CA GLU A 751 -15.59 -6.16 36.20
C GLU A 751 -16.64 -5.67 35.17
N LYS A 752 -17.60 -4.84 35.60
CA LYS A 752 -18.66 -4.30 34.75
C LYS A 752 -18.29 -3.00 34.06
N THR A 753 -17.13 -2.41 34.37
CA THR A 753 -16.67 -1.21 33.68
C THR A 753 -16.36 -1.57 32.23
N SER A 754 -17.00 -0.85 31.30
CA SER A 754 -16.76 -0.99 29.86
C SER A 754 -15.61 -0.08 29.42
N VAL A 755 -14.63 -0.63 28.70
CA VAL A 755 -13.43 0.05 28.19
C VAL A 755 -13.19 -0.24 26.71
N ARG A 756 -12.47 0.65 26.03
CA ARG A 756 -11.90 0.45 24.69
C ARG A 756 -10.54 1.16 24.57
N LEU A 757 -9.73 0.84 23.57
CA LEU A 757 -8.57 1.66 23.23
C LEU A 757 -8.99 3.09 22.88
N LEU A 758 -8.21 4.09 23.28
CA LEU A 758 -8.50 5.49 22.99
C LEU A 758 -8.50 5.77 21.48
N ARG A 759 -7.50 5.25 20.75
CA ARG A 759 -7.40 5.25 19.28
C ARG A 759 -7.04 3.86 18.78
N ALA A 760 -7.33 3.56 17.51
CA ALA A 760 -7.09 2.25 16.90
C ALA A 760 -5.62 1.84 16.96
N ASN A 761 -4.72 2.77 16.58
CA ASN A 761 -3.29 2.50 16.47
C ASN A 761 -2.47 3.11 17.62
N ILE A 762 -3.11 3.45 18.75
CA ILE A 762 -2.45 4.11 19.90
C ILE A 762 -1.29 3.31 20.48
N LEU A 763 -1.33 1.99 20.30
CA LEU A 763 -0.34 1.07 20.83
C LEU A 763 0.00 -0.06 19.85
N ARG A 764 1.16 -0.69 20.05
CA ARG A 764 1.59 -1.91 19.38
C ARG A 764 2.17 -2.88 20.39
N LEU A 765 1.67 -4.11 20.36
CA LEU A 765 2.24 -5.22 21.10
C LEU A 765 3.45 -5.78 20.34
N VAL A 766 4.59 -5.94 21.00
CA VAL A 766 5.84 -6.43 20.41
C VAL A 766 6.49 -7.42 21.37
N THR A 767 6.86 -8.60 20.87
CA THR A 767 7.73 -9.52 21.60
C THR A 767 9.18 -9.21 21.24
N GLU A 768 9.97 -8.85 22.24
CA GLU A 768 11.38 -8.51 22.06
C GLU A 768 12.25 -9.78 21.97
N PRO A 769 13.47 -9.68 21.40
CA PRO A 769 14.37 -10.83 21.28
C PRO A 769 14.77 -11.50 22.61
N ASP A 770 14.61 -10.81 23.73
CA ASP A 770 14.82 -11.35 25.09
C ASP A 770 13.61 -12.13 25.63
N GLY A 771 12.49 -12.17 24.90
CA GLY A 771 11.25 -12.83 25.27
C GLY A 771 10.29 -11.96 26.09
N SER A 772 10.68 -10.73 26.43
CA SER A 772 9.77 -9.77 27.07
C SER A 772 8.68 -9.32 26.09
N VAL A 773 7.47 -9.11 26.61
CA VAL A 773 6.36 -8.59 25.83
C VAL A 773 6.15 -7.13 26.21
N ARG A 774 6.26 -6.23 25.23
CA ARG A 774 6.15 -4.79 25.44
C ARG A 774 5.00 -4.21 24.65
N ILE A 775 4.32 -3.25 25.24
CA ILE A 775 3.36 -2.38 24.58
C ILE A 775 4.08 -1.06 24.29
N TYR A 776 4.41 -0.82 23.03
CA TYR A 776 4.88 0.49 22.56
C TYR A 776 3.67 1.38 22.29
N HIS A 777 3.74 2.66 22.64
CA HIS A 777 2.64 3.61 22.43
C HIS A 777 3.15 5.02 22.16
N HIS A 778 2.30 5.84 21.55
CA HIS A 778 2.60 7.24 21.27
C HIS A 778 1.84 8.23 22.17
N ALA A 779 1.12 7.75 23.20
CA ALA A 779 0.35 8.60 24.11
C ALA A 779 1.21 9.67 24.82
N ASP A 780 2.46 9.33 25.15
CA ASP A 780 3.40 10.20 25.88
C ASP A 780 4.43 10.89 24.96
N ASN A 781 4.27 10.77 23.64
CA ASN A 781 5.19 11.41 22.70
C ASN A 781 5.13 12.94 22.84
N GLY A 782 6.30 13.58 22.70
CA GLY A 782 6.37 15.03 22.59
C GLY A 782 5.92 15.53 21.21
N LEU A 783 5.70 16.84 21.10
CA LEU A 783 5.48 17.50 19.80
C LEU A 783 6.78 17.69 19.00
N ASP A 784 7.91 17.68 19.71
CA ASP A 784 9.24 17.64 19.11
C ASP A 784 9.52 16.23 18.59
N TYR A 785 9.86 16.12 17.31
CA TYR A 785 10.08 14.83 16.65
C TYR A 785 11.15 13.98 17.36
N CYS A 786 10.76 12.78 17.79
CA CYS A 786 11.63 11.77 18.43
C CYS A 786 12.59 12.34 19.48
N LYS A 787 12.17 13.35 20.26
CA LYS A 787 13.01 13.99 21.28
C LYS A 787 13.43 13.04 22.39
N TYR A 788 12.55 12.11 22.74
CA TYR A 788 12.77 11.08 23.75
C TYR A 788 12.87 9.71 23.08
N GLU A 789 13.39 8.72 23.81
CA GLU A 789 13.36 7.32 23.39
C GLU A 789 11.91 6.79 23.28
N PRO A 790 11.67 5.71 22.54
CA PRO A 790 10.34 5.12 22.42
C PRO A 790 9.75 4.74 23.79
N TYR A 791 8.52 5.18 24.07
CA TYR A 791 7.80 4.79 25.26
C TYR A 791 7.22 3.38 25.15
N PHE A 792 7.37 2.61 26.22
CA PHE A 792 6.77 1.30 26.33
C PHE A 792 6.45 0.92 27.78
N MET A 793 5.53 -0.01 27.94
CA MET A 793 5.31 -0.76 29.18
C MET A 793 5.55 -2.25 28.94
N GLU A 794 6.24 -2.90 29.87
CA GLU A 794 6.43 -4.35 29.84
C GLU A 794 5.23 -5.02 30.52
N ILE A 795 4.70 -6.07 29.90
CA ILE A 795 3.56 -6.84 30.41
C ILE A 795 3.91 -8.33 30.49
N LEU A 796 3.15 -9.07 31.29
CA LEU A 796 3.30 -10.52 31.35
C LEU A 796 2.75 -11.17 30.06
N PRO A 797 3.34 -12.29 29.59
CA PRO A 797 2.82 -13.00 28.42
C PRO A 797 1.35 -13.43 28.53
N GLU A 798 0.85 -13.73 29.74
CA GLU A 798 -0.58 -13.99 29.94
C GLU A 798 -1.49 -12.78 29.68
N GLU A 799 -0.97 -11.56 29.80
CA GLU A 799 -1.70 -10.30 29.63
C GLU A 799 -1.80 -9.87 28.17
N ALA A 800 -0.87 -10.32 27.33
CA ALA A 800 -0.86 -10.08 25.90
C ALA A 800 -2.22 -10.35 25.25
N LYS A 801 -2.87 -11.46 25.61
CA LYS A 801 -4.20 -11.83 25.09
C LYS A 801 -5.31 -10.84 25.42
N ALA A 802 -5.21 -10.15 26.57
CA ALA A 802 -6.15 -9.11 26.93
C ALA A 802 -5.95 -7.87 26.05
N VAL A 803 -4.71 -7.51 25.77
CA VAL A 803 -4.37 -6.39 24.87
C VAL A 803 -4.75 -6.73 23.43
N GLU A 804 -4.49 -7.94 22.95
CA GLU A 804 -4.92 -8.43 21.63
C GLU A 804 -6.44 -8.35 21.45
N LEU A 805 -7.21 -8.71 22.49
CA LEU A 805 -8.67 -8.58 22.47
C LEU A 805 -9.09 -7.10 22.39
N LEU A 806 -8.43 -6.22 23.15
CA LEU A 806 -8.71 -4.77 23.09
C LEU A 806 -8.40 -4.17 21.71
N ILE A 807 -7.29 -4.59 21.07
CA ILE A 807 -6.92 -4.18 19.72
C ILE A 807 -7.98 -4.64 18.71
N SER A 808 -8.33 -5.93 18.73
CA SER A 808 -9.27 -6.51 17.76
C SER A 808 -10.72 -6.08 17.96
N ALA A 809 -11.10 -5.67 19.18
CA ALA A 809 -12.45 -5.21 19.48
C ALA A 809 -12.69 -3.72 19.20
N TYR A 810 -11.63 -2.92 19.00
CA TYR A 810 -11.80 -1.50 18.66
C TYR A 810 -12.68 -1.33 17.40
N PRO A 811 -13.62 -0.35 17.34
CA PRO A 811 -13.90 0.72 18.31
C PRO A 811 -14.93 0.36 19.40
N TYR A 812 -15.29 -0.92 19.51
CA TYR A 812 -16.34 -1.36 20.43
C TYR A 812 -15.83 -1.41 21.87
N TYR A 813 -16.74 -1.10 22.79
CA TYR A 813 -16.49 -1.23 24.22
C TYR A 813 -16.64 -2.68 24.67
N LEU A 814 -15.73 -3.13 25.52
CA LEU A 814 -15.77 -4.41 26.21
C LEU A 814 -15.81 -4.19 27.72
N THR A 815 -16.62 -4.98 28.41
CA THR A 815 -16.55 -5.05 29.88
C THR A 815 -15.23 -5.68 30.30
N ILE A 816 -14.67 -5.22 31.42
CA ILE A 816 -13.42 -5.78 31.97
C ILE A 816 -13.53 -7.29 32.20
N ASP A 817 -14.70 -7.82 32.56
CA ASP A 817 -14.90 -9.26 32.72
C ASP A 817 -14.69 -10.06 31.43
N GLN A 818 -14.83 -9.46 30.25
CA GLN A 818 -14.60 -10.14 28.97
C GLN A 818 -13.10 -10.33 28.68
N LEU A 819 -12.20 -9.67 29.41
CA LEU A 819 -10.77 -9.84 29.22
C LEU A 819 -10.37 -11.30 29.53
N PRO A 820 -9.61 -11.97 28.64
CA PRO A 820 -9.29 -13.40 28.72
C PRO A 820 -8.20 -13.71 29.76
N LEU A 821 -8.36 -13.20 30.97
CA LEU A 821 -7.49 -13.44 32.13
C LEU A 821 -8.22 -14.28 33.18
N LYS A 822 -7.48 -15.11 33.90
CA LYS A 822 -8.06 -16.07 34.86
C LYS A 822 -8.64 -15.40 36.11
N SER A 823 -7.98 -14.35 36.59
CA SER A 823 -8.33 -13.66 37.82
C SER A 823 -9.07 -12.36 37.51
N SER A 824 -10.24 -12.18 38.10
CA SER A 824 -10.98 -10.93 38.08
C SER A 824 -10.17 -9.73 38.56
N ALA A 825 -9.39 -9.91 39.64
CA ALA A 825 -8.51 -8.87 40.15
C ALA A 825 -7.48 -8.47 39.09
N ARG A 826 -6.90 -9.47 38.40
CA ARG A 826 -5.91 -9.19 37.35
C ARG A 826 -6.52 -8.50 36.13
N LYS A 827 -7.76 -8.85 35.75
CA LYS A 827 -8.50 -8.12 34.69
C LYS A 827 -8.64 -6.63 35.03
N VAL A 828 -9.03 -6.32 36.27
CA VAL A 828 -9.18 -4.95 36.74
C VAL A 828 -7.83 -4.23 36.80
N GLU A 829 -6.78 -4.88 37.31
CA GLU A 829 -5.42 -4.32 37.37
C GLU A 829 -4.88 -3.93 35.98
N VAL A 830 -4.95 -4.85 35.01
CA VAL A 830 -4.48 -4.59 33.63
C VAL A 830 -5.25 -3.44 32.99
N ALA A 831 -6.57 -3.45 33.08
CA ALA A 831 -7.40 -2.38 32.53
C ALA A 831 -7.11 -1.02 33.21
N THR A 832 -6.91 -1.03 34.54
CA THR A 832 -6.56 0.19 35.28
C THR A 832 -5.21 0.73 34.82
N ALA A 833 -4.18 -0.13 34.73
CA ALA A 833 -2.84 0.27 34.29
C ALA A 833 -2.84 0.87 32.88
N LEU A 834 -3.51 0.23 31.92
CA LEU A 834 -3.62 0.75 30.55
C LEU A 834 -4.37 2.09 30.50
N TRP A 835 -5.43 2.25 31.30
CA TRP A 835 -6.16 3.52 31.39
C TRP A 835 -5.32 4.63 32.02
N GLU A 836 -4.57 4.33 33.07
CA GLU A 836 -3.66 5.28 33.75
C GLU A 836 -2.52 5.75 32.83
N HIS A 837 -2.11 4.94 31.85
CA HIS A 837 -1.17 5.32 30.77
C HIS A 837 -1.86 6.04 29.59
N GLY A 838 -3.13 6.43 29.72
CA GLY A 838 -3.87 7.15 28.67
C GLY A 838 -4.22 6.30 27.44
N LEU A 839 -4.12 4.97 27.54
CA LEU A 839 -4.34 4.07 26.40
C LEU A 839 -5.80 3.64 26.24
N LEU A 840 -6.60 3.74 27.30
CA LEU A 840 -8.01 3.34 27.32
C LEU A 840 -8.96 4.51 27.57
N MET A 841 -10.20 4.32 27.14
CA MET A 841 -11.34 5.18 27.46
C MET A 841 -12.51 4.35 28.00
N THR A 842 -13.27 4.91 28.96
CA THR A 842 -14.48 4.26 29.53
C THR A 842 -15.77 4.64 28.81
N GLU A 843 -16.72 3.70 28.75
CA GLU A 843 -18.04 3.93 28.12
C GLU A 843 -18.92 4.88 28.92
N LYS A 844 -18.69 4.98 30.23
CA LYS A 844 -19.35 5.92 31.12
C LYS A 844 -18.29 6.63 31.95
N PRO A 845 -18.38 7.96 32.12
CA PRO A 845 -17.58 8.67 33.10
C PRO A 845 -17.79 8.06 34.50
N PHE A 846 -16.78 8.15 35.37
CA PHE A 846 -16.90 7.66 36.75
C PHE A 846 -17.80 8.55 37.63
N LYS A 847 -18.01 9.81 37.21
CA LYS A 847 -18.85 10.81 37.87
C LYS A 847 -19.98 11.28 36.97
#